data_AF-A0A1I6IRS3-F1
#
_entry.id   AF-A0A1I6IRS3-F1
#
_cell.length_a   1.000
_cell.length_b   1.000
_cell.length_c   1.000
_cell.angle_alpha   90.00
_cell.angle_beta   90.00
_cell.angle_gamma   90.00
#
_symmetry.space_group_name_H-M   'P 1'
#
loop_
_entity.id
_entity.type
_entity.pdbx_description
1 polymer ?
#
loop_
_entity_poly.entity_id
_entity_poly.type
_entity_poly.pdbx_seq_one_letter_code
_entity_poly.pdbx_strand_id
1 'polypeptide(L)'
;MKSNKHRILFCVSCIALTIVLFVSVHNLGRIDSYAASTLKLAGKSTASKVNVRTKPGRTASQMIINEKKVQLSKNQAVTVLKEKVVSGEKWYYISFKYLKKSYRGYVLSNYVKLTLKTSASAAVSAKTSQKIVTKAGGSTYKKVSGKVVSLKKGTAVTVLKESTVSKKKWFYISFVYKKKTYKGYILADSVSFVIPETTKTGSVAASRLNVRTGAGTTYPILEYKEQKVQLTKGTLVTIVSEKKVDTVLWYQVKFSYESASLKGYVSGEFIQLTTKTAVTPLPEATPTPEITEIPEVTSTPEITETPEITPEPTPEITPVPTVTPVPTALTDAEFEAALMSEGFPEDYKAKLRLLHQQYPLWQFKAYHTGYDWNTVIEKESVVGKNLITNAKSIAWKSIEAGAYNWSTDSFIPFDGSTWVTVSKEGLAYYMDPRNFLTTDGIFQFEHLAYNEQYQTKSGVESILSNTVMGNKSYTYLDEAQTETSTTYGDTFIAAAKYSNVNPFHLATRVKQEVATSTGLSASATGQFAGYEGYYNFYNIGATHSTVAGGAIANGLSFAKTGGSYSQANKDLFLIPWTSPYRSIVGGAKFIGNNYINKGQDTVYLQKFNLSNYSTFSHQYMANVEAARAEAQKTYTAYKNFTDIPVVFYIPVYYNMPAAPCPVPSGGLNPNNWLKKLSVIGQTMTPTFQVSDAVNTSYTVIVDSSVTSVTIEASAVSSKATVVGNVEYPVNIGVNTIPVVVTAENGQQRTYEIYVIKNA
;
A
#
# COMPACT_ATOMS: atom_id res chain seq x y z
N MET A 1 53.81 -5.58 28.85
CA MET A 1 53.35 -6.28 27.64
C MET A 1 52.53 -7.50 28.05
N LYS A 2 51.31 -7.69 27.50
CA LYS A 2 50.60 -8.98 27.41
C LYS A 2 49.68 -8.93 26.17
N SER A 3 49.39 -10.09 25.56
CA SER A 3 49.02 -10.17 24.14
C SER A 3 47.53 -10.07 23.83
N ASN A 4 47.23 -9.68 22.59
CA ASN A 4 45.88 -9.63 22.00
C ASN A 4 45.26 -11.01 21.81
N LYS A 5 43.92 -11.07 21.98
CA LYS A 5 42.88 -11.64 21.08
C LYS A 5 41.74 -12.26 21.92
N HIS A 6 40.49 -11.93 21.59
CA HIS A 6 39.59 -12.87 20.87
C HIS A 6 38.24 -12.25 20.46
N ARG A 7 37.95 -12.38 19.16
CA ARG A 7 36.64 -12.51 18.46
C ARG A 7 35.41 -11.77 19.03
N ILE A 8 34.97 -10.77 18.26
CA ILE A 8 33.58 -10.27 18.24
C ILE A 8 32.66 -11.39 17.76
N LEU A 9 31.58 -11.68 18.50
CA LEU A 9 30.54 -12.64 18.12
C LEU A 9 29.38 -11.90 17.43
N PHE A 10 29.14 -12.16 16.15
CA PHE A 10 27.99 -11.60 15.43
C PHE A 10 26.70 -12.33 15.82
N CYS A 11 25.74 -11.61 16.39
CA CYS A 11 24.42 -12.16 16.69
C CYS A 11 23.61 -12.39 15.41
N VAL A 12 23.39 -13.65 15.04
CA VAL A 12 22.37 -14.02 14.06
C VAL A 12 21.01 -13.94 14.74
N SER A 13 20.10 -13.14 14.19
CA SER A 13 18.77 -12.91 14.73
C SER A 13 17.86 -14.13 14.53
N CYS A 14 17.64 -14.92 15.59
CA CYS A 14 16.65 -16.00 15.58
C CYS A 14 15.24 -15.46 15.33
N ILE A 15 14.51 -16.04 14.38
CA ILE A 15 13.08 -15.78 14.18
C ILE A 15 12.30 -16.92 14.86
N ALA A 16 11.60 -16.61 15.95
CA ALA A 16 10.69 -17.55 16.60
C ALA A 16 9.29 -17.44 15.96
N LEU A 17 8.75 -18.55 15.47
CA LEU A 17 7.41 -18.60 14.88
C LEU A 17 6.39 -19.13 15.91
N THR A 18 5.79 -18.24 16.69
CA THR A 18 4.75 -18.58 17.69
C THR A 18 3.35 -18.48 17.07
N ILE A 19 2.64 -19.61 17.03
CA ILE A 19 1.26 -19.69 16.54
C ILE A 19 0.30 -19.42 17.70
N VAL A 20 -0.44 -18.31 17.66
CA VAL A 20 -1.51 -18.00 18.62
C VAL A 20 -2.86 -18.30 17.99
N LEU A 21 -3.56 -19.31 18.53
CA LEU A 21 -4.96 -19.60 18.20
C LEU A 21 -5.87 -18.55 18.84
N PHE A 22 -6.70 -17.87 18.04
CA PHE A 22 -7.78 -17.01 18.52
C PHE A 22 -9.14 -17.66 18.28
N VAL A 23 -9.86 -17.94 19.37
CA VAL A 23 -11.26 -18.39 19.34
C VAL A 23 -12.16 -17.21 18.97
N SER A 24 -13.06 -17.40 18.01
CA SER A 24 -14.01 -16.36 17.59
C SER A 24 -15.25 -16.33 18.48
N VAL A 25 -15.56 -15.16 19.04
CA VAL A 25 -16.91 -14.83 19.56
C VAL A 25 -17.50 -13.75 18.66
N HIS A 26 -18.77 -13.89 18.30
CA HIS A 26 -19.40 -13.13 17.22
C HIS A 26 -20.17 -11.87 17.68
N ASN A 27 -20.34 -10.97 16.71
CA ASN A 27 -21.50 -10.08 16.51
C ASN A 27 -21.55 -8.74 17.29
N LEU A 28 -21.32 -7.64 16.58
CA LEU A 28 -22.02 -6.35 16.76
C LEU A 28 -21.84 -5.44 15.52
N GLY A 29 -22.93 -4.86 15.01
CA GLY A 29 -22.90 -3.63 14.19
C GLY A 29 -22.26 -3.69 12.79
N ARG A 30 -22.88 -4.35 11.81
CA ARG A 30 -22.51 -4.25 10.38
C ARG A 30 -22.62 -2.82 9.85
N ILE A 31 -21.51 -2.26 9.35
CA ILE A 31 -21.48 -0.97 8.63
C ILE A 31 -21.28 -1.23 7.12
N ASP A 32 -22.36 -1.15 6.34
CA ASP A 32 -22.29 -1.22 4.87
C ASP A 32 -21.65 0.05 4.28
N SER A 33 -20.37 -0.03 3.92
CA SER A 33 -19.52 1.11 3.52
C SER A 33 -19.35 1.27 2.00
N TYR A 34 -20.42 1.08 1.22
CA TYR A 34 -20.42 1.24 -0.24
C TYR A 34 -20.16 2.69 -0.70
N ALA A 35 -18.88 3.04 -0.86
CA ALA A 35 -18.43 4.36 -1.30
C ALA A 35 -18.60 4.55 -2.83
N ALA A 36 -19.81 4.92 -3.26
CA ALA A 36 -20.05 5.34 -4.64
C ALA A 36 -19.15 6.51 -5.06
N SER A 37 -18.74 6.54 -6.34
CA SER A 37 -17.87 7.60 -6.88
C SER A 37 -18.45 9.00 -6.65
N THR A 38 -17.56 9.92 -6.29
CA THR A 38 -17.85 11.27 -5.84
C THR A 38 -16.76 12.24 -6.28
N LEU A 39 -17.16 13.48 -6.53
CA LEU A 39 -16.26 14.64 -6.60
C LEU A 39 -15.53 14.80 -5.25
N LYS A 40 -14.36 15.44 -5.26
CA LYS A 40 -13.62 15.83 -4.05
C LYS A 40 -13.20 17.31 -4.11
N LEU A 41 -14.08 18.18 -4.60
CA LEU A 41 -13.75 19.59 -4.85
C LEU A 41 -13.86 20.41 -3.56
N ALA A 42 -12.73 20.89 -3.05
CA ALA A 42 -12.70 21.75 -1.86
C ALA A 42 -13.40 23.11 -2.14
N GLY A 43 -14.03 23.67 -1.10
CA GLY A 43 -14.69 24.97 -1.15
C GLY A 43 -14.91 25.57 0.23
N LYS A 44 -15.46 26.80 0.25
CA LYS A 44 -15.86 27.52 1.46
C LYS A 44 -17.24 28.15 1.29
N SER A 45 -18.05 28.16 2.33
CA SER A 45 -19.33 28.88 2.35
C SER A 45 -19.13 30.40 2.24
N THR A 46 -19.98 31.09 1.47
CA THR A 46 -19.84 32.54 1.18
C THR A 46 -20.65 33.45 2.10
N ALA A 47 -21.67 32.91 2.79
CA ALA A 47 -22.59 33.66 3.66
C ALA A 47 -22.63 33.07 5.09
N SER A 48 -23.10 33.86 6.05
CA SER A 48 -23.01 33.53 7.49
C SER A 48 -24.09 32.56 8.02
N LYS A 49 -25.12 32.26 7.22
CA LYS A 49 -26.25 31.38 7.59
C LYS A 49 -26.72 30.55 6.39
N VAL A 50 -25.88 29.64 5.87
CA VAL A 50 -26.24 28.79 4.71
C VAL A 50 -26.96 27.53 5.19
N ASN A 51 -28.28 27.43 4.98
CA ASN A 51 -29.08 26.26 5.36
C ASN A 51 -28.59 24.98 4.63
N VAL A 52 -28.20 23.95 5.40
CA VAL A 52 -27.91 22.61 4.86
C VAL A 52 -29.19 21.79 4.85
N ARG A 53 -29.52 21.14 3.72
CA ARG A 53 -30.76 20.37 3.53
C ARG A 53 -30.52 18.88 3.33
N THR A 54 -31.50 18.05 3.67
CA THR A 54 -31.40 16.58 3.50
C THR A 54 -31.59 16.14 2.05
N LYS A 55 -32.37 16.91 1.27
CA LYS A 55 -32.57 16.77 -0.18
C LYS A 55 -32.31 18.14 -0.86
N PRO A 56 -31.93 18.19 -2.14
CA PRO A 56 -31.77 19.45 -2.87
C PRO A 56 -33.12 20.07 -3.22
N GLY A 57 -33.24 21.40 -3.11
CA GLY A 57 -34.45 22.17 -3.40
C GLY A 57 -34.81 23.17 -2.29
N ARG A 58 -35.48 24.27 -2.63
CA ARG A 58 -35.80 25.35 -1.67
C ARG A 58 -36.86 24.99 -0.62
N THR A 59 -37.72 24.03 -0.94
CA THR A 59 -38.77 23.47 -0.05
C THR A 59 -38.31 22.22 0.70
N ALA A 60 -37.18 21.62 0.35
CA ALA A 60 -36.69 20.39 0.98
C ALA A 60 -36.28 20.60 2.44
N SER A 61 -36.56 19.62 3.31
CA SER A 61 -36.30 19.70 4.75
C SER A 61 -34.86 20.10 5.08
N GLN A 62 -34.71 21.07 6.00
CA GLN A 62 -33.40 21.42 6.55
C GLN A 62 -32.88 20.27 7.41
N MET A 63 -31.56 20.06 7.39
CA MET A 63 -30.91 19.11 8.29
C MET A 63 -31.03 19.61 9.73
N ILE A 64 -31.34 18.69 10.64
CA ILE A 64 -31.41 18.93 12.08
C ILE A 64 -30.40 17.99 12.76
N ILE A 65 -29.62 18.53 13.69
CA ILE A 65 -28.67 17.78 14.54
C ILE A 65 -28.84 18.31 15.96
N ASN A 66 -29.07 17.42 16.93
CA ASN A 66 -29.35 17.78 18.33
C ASN A 66 -30.44 18.88 18.41
N GLU A 67 -31.58 18.62 17.74
CA GLU A 67 -32.76 19.49 17.60
C GLU A 67 -32.53 20.85 16.90
N LYS A 68 -31.27 21.21 16.61
CA LYS A 68 -30.90 22.50 16.01
C LYS A 68 -30.77 22.40 14.50
N LYS A 69 -31.37 23.37 13.79
CA LYS A 69 -31.31 23.50 12.32
C LYS A 69 -29.89 23.82 11.87
N VAL A 70 -29.30 22.96 11.03
CA VAL A 70 -27.90 23.07 10.62
C VAL A 70 -27.72 24.17 9.58
N GLN A 71 -26.80 25.08 9.87
CA GLN A 71 -26.37 26.17 8.99
C GLN A 71 -24.84 26.18 8.91
N LEU A 72 -24.29 26.55 7.75
CA LEU A 72 -22.88 26.88 7.63
C LEU A 72 -22.65 28.36 7.98
N SER A 73 -21.60 28.65 8.76
CA SER A 73 -21.08 29.99 8.99
C SER A 73 -20.26 30.46 7.79
N LYS A 74 -19.87 31.74 7.73
CA LYS A 74 -19.09 32.30 6.62
C LYS A 74 -17.66 31.73 6.62
N ASN A 75 -17.12 31.44 5.44
CA ASN A 75 -15.79 30.83 5.21
C ASN A 75 -15.59 29.40 5.75
N GLN A 76 -16.62 28.74 6.28
CA GLN A 76 -16.57 27.35 6.74
C GLN A 76 -16.20 26.41 5.58
N ALA A 77 -15.21 25.53 5.82
CA ALA A 77 -14.70 24.62 4.80
C ALA A 77 -15.69 23.49 4.49
N VAL A 78 -15.85 23.19 3.19
CA VAL A 78 -16.70 22.11 2.67
C VAL A 78 -15.98 21.38 1.53
N THR A 79 -16.35 20.13 1.27
CA THR A 79 -15.94 19.36 0.09
C THR A 79 -17.18 19.00 -0.72
N VAL A 80 -17.28 19.47 -1.96
CA VAL A 80 -18.35 19.10 -2.88
C VAL A 80 -18.14 17.67 -3.36
N LEU A 81 -19.15 16.83 -3.12
CA LEU A 81 -19.18 15.40 -3.42
C LEU A 81 -19.99 15.06 -4.68
N LYS A 82 -21.10 15.76 -4.94
CA LYS A 82 -21.93 15.59 -6.17
C LYS A 82 -22.61 16.92 -6.53
N GLU A 83 -22.87 17.14 -7.82
CA GLU A 83 -23.84 18.15 -8.27
C GLU A 83 -25.22 17.50 -8.44
N LYS A 84 -26.30 18.27 -8.24
CA LYS A 84 -27.65 17.93 -8.71
C LYS A 84 -28.42 19.20 -9.07
N VAL A 85 -29.08 19.22 -10.23
CA VAL A 85 -29.97 20.32 -10.64
C VAL A 85 -31.41 19.98 -10.25
N VAL A 86 -32.12 20.94 -9.65
CA VAL A 86 -33.54 20.84 -9.27
C VAL A 86 -34.21 22.17 -9.56
N SER A 87 -35.34 22.16 -10.30
CA SER A 87 -36.09 23.38 -10.69
C SER A 87 -35.21 24.47 -11.33
N GLY A 88 -34.25 24.07 -12.16
CA GLY A 88 -33.27 24.97 -12.80
C GLY A 88 -32.10 25.42 -11.90
N GLU A 89 -32.17 25.21 -10.59
CA GLU A 89 -31.11 25.57 -9.65
C GLU A 89 -30.08 24.45 -9.48
N LYS A 90 -28.79 24.82 -9.43
CA LYS A 90 -27.69 23.89 -9.14
C LYS A 90 -27.45 23.77 -7.63
N TRP A 91 -27.49 22.54 -7.12
CA TRP A 91 -27.19 22.19 -5.73
C TRP A 91 -25.92 21.34 -5.65
N TYR A 92 -25.11 21.59 -4.64
CA TYR A 92 -23.97 20.77 -4.26
C TYR A 92 -24.34 19.87 -3.08
N TYR A 93 -24.15 18.56 -3.23
CA TYR A 93 -24.02 17.66 -2.10
C TYR A 93 -22.61 17.83 -1.53
N ILE A 94 -22.49 18.18 -0.26
CA ILE A 94 -21.22 18.53 0.40
C ILE A 94 -20.94 17.62 1.60
N SER A 95 -19.66 17.46 1.92
CA SER A 95 -19.15 17.02 3.22
C SER A 95 -18.63 18.23 4.00
N PHE A 96 -18.91 18.31 5.30
CA PHE A 96 -18.50 19.45 6.15
C PHE A 96 -18.35 19.01 7.61
N LYS A 97 -17.58 19.78 8.42
CA LYS A 97 -17.51 19.57 9.87
C LYS A 97 -18.53 20.45 10.61
N TYR A 98 -19.21 19.89 11.61
CA TYR A 98 -20.12 20.56 12.53
C TYR A 98 -19.97 19.90 13.92
N LEU A 99 -19.84 20.68 14.99
CA LEU A 99 -19.53 20.18 16.36
C LEU A 99 -18.40 19.13 16.37
N LYS A 100 -17.27 19.45 15.72
CA LYS A 100 -16.09 18.60 15.46
C LYS A 100 -16.33 17.32 14.61
N LYS A 101 -17.55 16.81 14.51
CA LYS A 101 -17.94 15.62 13.69
C LYS A 101 -18.19 15.98 12.22
N SER A 102 -18.15 14.99 11.33
CA SER A 102 -18.33 15.16 9.87
C SER A 102 -19.74 14.76 9.42
N TYR A 103 -20.40 15.62 8.64
CA TYR A 103 -21.76 15.42 8.12
C TYR A 103 -21.84 15.68 6.62
N ARG A 104 -22.91 15.20 5.97
CA ARG A 104 -23.15 15.35 4.52
C ARG A 104 -24.57 15.81 4.20
N GLY A 105 -24.72 16.80 3.33
CA GLY A 105 -26.02 17.38 2.98
C GLY A 105 -25.98 18.28 1.75
N TYR A 106 -27.10 18.87 1.36
CA TYR A 106 -27.23 19.71 0.17
C TYR A 106 -27.24 21.21 0.49
N VAL A 107 -26.52 21.98 -0.33
CA VAL A 107 -26.53 23.46 -0.32
C VAL A 107 -26.61 24.00 -1.76
N LEU A 108 -27.14 25.20 -1.95
CA LEU A 108 -27.18 25.86 -3.27
C LEU A 108 -25.76 26.26 -3.72
N SER A 109 -25.40 26.00 -4.98
CA SER A 109 -24.03 26.20 -5.52
C SER A 109 -23.49 27.61 -5.33
N ASN A 110 -24.36 28.61 -5.39
CA ASN A 110 -24.03 30.04 -5.23
C ASN A 110 -23.57 30.41 -3.81
N TYR A 111 -23.84 29.58 -2.81
CA TYR A 111 -23.36 29.78 -1.43
C TYR A 111 -22.04 29.07 -1.12
N VAL A 112 -21.41 28.41 -2.09
CA VAL A 112 -20.10 27.77 -1.93
C VAL A 112 -19.12 28.30 -2.98
N LYS A 113 -18.03 28.93 -2.55
CA LYS A 113 -16.91 29.32 -3.42
C LYS A 113 -15.90 28.18 -3.50
N LEU A 114 -15.59 27.68 -4.69
CA LEU A 114 -14.62 26.59 -4.85
C LEU A 114 -13.18 27.06 -4.60
N THR A 115 -12.39 26.18 -4.01
CA THR A 115 -10.95 26.35 -3.72
C THR A 115 -10.15 25.39 -4.59
N LEU A 116 -10.04 25.72 -5.88
CA LEU A 116 -9.35 24.92 -6.88
C LEU A 116 -7.82 25.08 -6.72
N LYS A 117 -7.20 24.21 -5.91
CA LYS A 117 -5.73 24.06 -5.88
C LYS A 117 -5.20 23.36 -7.14
N THR A 118 -6.00 22.45 -7.68
CA THR A 118 -5.81 21.78 -8.96
C THR A 118 -7.03 22.01 -9.84
N SER A 119 -6.88 21.81 -11.16
CA SER A 119 -7.97 21.95 -12.11
C SER A 119 -8.96 20.78 -12.06
N ALA A 120 -10.23 21.05 -12.39
CA ALA A 120 -11.32 20.06 -12.30
C ALA A 120 -12.00 19.80 -13.65
N SER A 121 -12.18 18.52 -14.01
CA SER A 121 -12.84 18.10 -15.24
C SER A 121 -14.35 18.39 -15.23
N ALA A 122 -14.86 18.92 -16.33
CA ALA A 122 -16.25 19.29 -16.52
C ALA A 122 -16.69 19.11 -17.98
N ALA A 123 -17.99 19.23 -18.23
CA ALA A 123 -18.55 19.30 -19.58
C ALA A 123 -19.65 20.37 -19.64
N VAL A 124 -19.86 20.98 -20.80
CA VAL A 124 -20.97 21.92 -21.04
C VAL A 124 -22.30 21.18 -20.87
N SER A 125 -23.10 21.57 -19.89
CA SER A 125 -24.37 20.91 -19.54
C SER A 125 -25.61 21.70 -19.99
N ALA A 126 -25.45 22.98 -20.32
CA ALA A 126 -26.49 23.83 -20.89
C ALA A 126 -27.13 23.22 -22.16
N LYS A 127 -28.44 23.43 -22.35
CA LYS A 127 -29.17 22.94 -23.53
C LYS A 127 -28.69 23.60 -24.84
N THR A 128 -28.35 24.89 -24.79
CA THR A 128 -27.91 25.71 -25.94
C THR A 128 -26.39 25.90 -25.94
N SER A 129 -25.81 26.09 -27.13
CA SER A 129 -24.38 26.33 -27.30
C SER A 129 -23.93 27.62 -26.61
N GLN A 130 -22.85 27.54 -25.84
CA GLN A 130 -22.35 28.62 -24.98
C GLN A 130 -21.22 29.38 -25.65
N LYS A 131 -21.40 30.68 -25.90
CA LYS A 131 -20.34 31.58 -26.40
C LYS A 131 -19.32 31.84 -25.28
N ILE A 132 -18.03 31.68 -25.58
CA ILE A 132 -16.94 31.90 -24.61
C ILE A 132 -16.55 33.38 -24.60
N VAL A 133 -16.41 33.97 -23.40
CA VAL A 133 -16.00 35.38 -23.23
C VAL A 133 -14.55 35.50 -22.72
N THR A 134 -13.89 36.61 -23.01
CA THR A 134 -12.46 36.80 -22.68
C THR A 134 -12.22 37.19 -21.22
N LYS A 135 -13.20 37.81 -20.56
CA LYS A 135 -13.18 38.20 -19.14
C LYS A 135 -14.50 37.80 -18.48
N ALA A 136 -14.47 37.35 -17.21
CA ALA A 136 -15.68 37.04 -16.45
C ALA A 136 -16.63 38.26 -16.39
N GLY A 137 -17.90 38.07 -16.74
CA GLY A 137 -18.89 39.15 -16.78
C GLY A 137 -18.80 40.09 -18.00
N GLY A 138 -17.79 39.94 -18.86
CA GLY A 138 -17.62 40.78 -20.05
C GLY A 138 -18.49 40.35 -21.24
N SER A 139 -18.76 41.29 -22.16
CA SER A 139 -19.47 41.06 -23.43
C SER A 139 -18.56 40.56 -24.56
N THR A 140 -17.25 40.78 -24.47
CA THR A 140 -16.28 40.44 -25.52
C THR A 140 -16.10 38.92 -25.65
N TYR A 141 -16.50 38.37 -26.80
CA TYR A 141 -16.32 36.94 -27.10
C TYR A 141 -14.89 36.60 -27.52
N LYS A 142 -14.43 35.40 -27.15
CA LYS A 142 -13.20 34.80 -27.69
C LYS A 142 -13.43 34.48 -29.17
N LYS A 143 -12.55 34.99 -30.04
CA LYS A 143 -12.48 34.65 -31.47
C LYS A 143 -11.30 33.73 -31.76
N VAL A 144 -11.43 32.87 -32.78
CA VAL A 144 -10.36 32.04 -33.37
C VAL A 144 -10.57 32.07 -34.89
N SER A 145 -9.57 32.51 -35.66
CA SER A 145 -9.68 32.74 -37.11
C SER A 145 -10.91 33.58 -37.48
N GLY A 146 -11.05 34.76 -36.84
CA GLY A 146 -12.19 35.68 -36.98
C GLY A 146 -13.51 35.23 -36.33
N LYS A 147 -13.80 33.92 -36.30
CA LYS A 147 -15.08 33.36 -35.86
C LYS A 147 -15.18 33.26 -34.33
N VAL A 148 -16.36 33.52 -33.79
CA VAL A 148 -16.65 33.45 -32.34
C VAL A 148 -16.65 31.99 -31.87
N VAL A 149 -15.93 31.71 -30.78
CA VAL A 149 -15.91 30.39 -30.15
C VAL A 149 -17.20 30.14 -29.38
N SER A 150 -17.90 29.07 -29.72
CA SER A 150 -19.06 28.57 -28.98
C SER A 150 -18.96 27.06 -28.80
N LEU A 151 -19.20 26.59 -27.57
CA LEU A 151 -19.10 25.18 -27.19
C LEU A 151 -20.50 24.57 -27.09
N LYS A 152 -20.70 23.37 -27.63
CA LYS A 152 -22.00 22.68 -27.61
C LYS A 152 -22.17 21.92 -26.28
N LYS A 153 -23.40 21.49 -25.97
CA LYS A 153 -23.64 20.53 -24.87
C LYS A 153 -22.76 19.29 -25.07
N GLY A 154 -22.17 18.78 -23.99
CA GLY A 154 -21.27 17.63 -24.00
C GLY A 154 -19.82 17.96 -24.36
N THR A 155 -19.48 19.18 -24.79
CA THR A 155 -18.07 19.57 -24.97
C THR A 155 -17.33 19.51 -23.63
N ALA A 156 -16.28 18.69 -23.56
CA ALA A 156 -15.40 18.56 -22.40
C ALA A 156 -14.56 19.82 -22.18
N VAL A 157 -14.43 20.24 -20.92
CA VAL A 157 -13.69 21.44 -20.50
C VAL A 157 -13.02 21.21 -19.15
N THR A 158 -11.90 21.88 -18.91
CA THR A 158 -11.14 21.78 -17.66
C THR A 158 -11.24 23.08 -16.90
N VAL A 159 -11.93 23.09 -15.75
CA VAL A 159 -12.12 24.28 -14.91
C VAL A 159 -10.83 24.60 -14.15
N LEU A 160 -10.28 25.79 -14.40
CA LEU A 160 -9.02 26.27 -13.84
C LEU A 160 -9.21 27.20 -12.64
N LYS A 161 -10.26 28.04 -12.64
CA LYS A 161 -10.51 29.08 -11.63
C LYS A 161 -11.99 29.44 -11.55
N GLU A 162 -12.47 29.76 -10.35
CA GLU A 162 -13.78 30.35 -10.11
C GLU A 162 -13.67 31.87 -9.86
N SER A 163 -14.57 32.65 -10.46
CA SER A 163 -14.74 34.09 -10.25
C SER A 163 -16.22 34.43 -10.12
N THR A 164 -16.57 35.49 -9.38
CA THR A 164 -17.96 35.98 -9.25
C THR A 164 -18.02 37.44 -9.68
N VAL A 165 -18.89 37.77 -10.63
CA VAL A 165 -19.07 39.13 -11.18
C VAL A 165 -20.56 39.39 -11.33
N SER A 166 -21.03 40.57 -10.88
CA SER A 166 -22.45 40.96 -10.90
C SER A 166 -23.40 39.88 -10.35
N LYS A 167 -23.05 39.32 -9.18
CA LYS A 167 -23.72 38.21 -8.48
C LYS A 167 -23.80 36.87 -9.27
N LYS A 168 -23.24 36.78 -10.49
CA LYS A 168 -23.17 35.54 -11.29
C LYS A 168 -21.80 34.88 -11.15
N LYS A 169 -21.78 33.55 -11.04
CA LYS A 169 -20.55 32.74 -10.96
C LYS A 169 -20.06 32.38 -12.36
N TRP A 170 -18.76 32.53 -12.58
CA TRP A 170 -18.04 32.25 -13.81
C TRP A 170 -16.88 31.28 -13.54
N PHE A 171 -16.65 30.36 -14.48
CA PHE A 171 -15.45 29.53 -14.50
C PHE A 171 -14.53 29.98 -15.62
N TYR A 172 -13.24 30.11 -15.30
CA TYR A 172 -12.17 30.11 -16.29
C TYR A 172 -11.90 28.66 -16.68
N ILE A 173 -12.00 28.34 -17.96
CA ILE A 173 -11.87 26.98 -18.50
C ILE A 173 -10.76 26.89 -19.54
N SER A 174 -10.09 25.73 -19.58
CA SER A 174 -9.35 25.24 -20.74
C SER A 174 -10.26 24.33 -21.56
N PHE A 175 -10.15 24.37 -22.89
CA PHE A 175 -10.95 23.52 -23.80
C PHE A 175 -10.23 23.33 -25.13
N VAL A 176 -10.51 22.23 -25.83
CA VAL A 176 -10.02 21.99 -27.20
C VAL A 176 -11.01 22.52 -28.22
N TYR A 177 -10.54 23.24 -29.23
CA TYR A 177 -11.32 23.73 -30.36
C TYR A 177 -10.47 23.63 -31.64
N LYS A 178 -10.98 23.00 -32.71
CA LYS A 178 -10.21 22.74 -33.94
C LYS A 178 -8.80 22.15 -33.68
N LYS A 179 -8.72 21.06 -32.92
CA LYS A 179 -7.48 20.37 -32.49
C LYS A 179 -6.47 21.22 -31.68
N LYS A 180 -6.73 22.49 -31.36
CA LYS A 180 -5.84 23.33 -30.51
C LYS A 180 -6.51 23.70 -29.18
N THR A 181 -5.70 23.88 -28.14
CA THR A 181 -6.15 24.21 -26.78
C THR A 181 -6.31 25.72 -26.60
N TYR A 182 -7.45 26.15 -26.06
CA TYR A 182 -7.74 27.55 -25.76
C TYR A 182 -8.28 27.72 -24.34
N LYS A 183 -8.18 28.95 -23.81
CA LYS A 183 -8.70 29.34 -22.50
C LYS A 183 -9.67 30.53 -22.62
N GLY A 184 -10.64 30.59 -21.71
CA GLY A 184 -11.67 31.64 -21.66
C GLY A 184 -12.67 31.42 -20.53
N TYR A 185 -13.70 32.27 -20.43
CA TYR A 185 -14.70 32.22 -19.36
C TYR A 185 -16.08 31.74 -19.86
N ILE A 186 -16.77 31.00 -18.99
CA ILE A 186 -18.13 30.48 -19.16
C ILE A 186 -18.92 30.64 -17.85
N LEU A 187 -20.26 30.73 -17.91
CA LEU A 187 -21.11 30.72 -16.72
C LEU A 187 -21.05 29.36 -16.01
N ALA A 188 -20.98 29.37 -14.68
CA ALA A 188 -20.75 28.16 -13.88
C ALA A 188 -21.95 27.20 -13.82
N ASP A 189 -23.15 27.69 -14.12
CA ASP A 189 -24.37 26.87 -14.24
C ASP A 189 -24.54 26.28 -15.66
N SER A 190 -23.74 26.74 -16.64
CA SER A 190 -23.75 26.22 -18.02
C SER A 190 -22.85 24.99 -18.23
N VAL A 191 -22.04 24.63 -17.23
CA VAL A 191 -21.22 23.42 -17.21
C VAL A 191 -21.57 22.56 -16.00
N SER A 192 -21.25 21.28 -16.03
CA SER A 192 -21.29 20.39 -14.86
C SER A 192 -19.99 19.65 -14.68
N PHE A 193 -19.59 19.44 -13.43
CA PHE A 193 -18.38 18.67 -13.12
C PHE A 193 -18.59 17.21 -13.50
N VAL A 194 -17.62 16.65 -14.22
CA VAL A 194 -17.61 15.22 -14.55
C VAL A 194 -17.13 14.50 -13.29
N ILE A 195 -18.00 13.69 -12.69
CA ILE A 195 -17.56 12.70 -11.71
C ILE A 195 -16.64 11.74 -12.49
N PRO A 196 -15.40 11.49 -12.04
CA PRO A 196 -14.54 10.52 -12.72
C PRO A 196 -15.24 9.15 -12.68
N GLU A 197 -15.65 8.68 -13.85
CA GLU A 197 -16.21 7.34 -14.00
C GLU A 197 -15.06 6.35 -13.84
N THR A 198 -14.97 5.76 -12.65
CA THR A 198 -14.19 4.55 -12.42
C THR A 198 -14.86 3.41 -13.17
N THR A 199 -14.55 3.27 -14.46
CA THR A 199 -14.87 2.09 -15.25
C THR A 199 -14.20 0.89 -14.57
N LYS A 200 -14.96 0.16 -13.76
CA LYS A 200 -14.54 -1.14 -13.23
C LYS A 200 -14.38 -2.06 -14.43
N THR A 201 -13.15 -2.29 -14.84
CA THR A 201 -12.83 -3.40 -15.75
C THR A 201 -12.57 -4.65 -14.92
N GLY A 202 -12.37 -5.77 -15.60
CA GLY A 202 -11.84 -6.97 -14.98
C GLY A 202 -11.33 -7.95 -16.02
N SER A 203 -10.62 -8.97 -15.56
CA SER A 203 -10.23 -10.13 -16.35
C SER A 203 -11.04 -11.35 -15.89
N VAL A 204 -11.39 -12.21 -16.83
CA VAL A 204 -12.01 -13.51 -16.53
C VAL A 204 -10.98 -14.43 -15.86
N ALA A 205 -11.33 -14.97 -14.70
CA ALA A 205 -10.45 -15.84 -13.90
C ALA A 205 -10.59 -17.34 -14.24
N ALA A 206 -11.80 -17.76 -14.62
CA ALA A 206 -12.12 -19.14 -14.98
C ALA A 206 -11.60 -19.49 -16.39
N SER A 207 -11.26 -20.76 -16.62
CA SER A 207 -10.80 -21.25 -17.94
C SER A 207 -11.86 -21.09 -19.03
N ARG A 208 -13.14 -21.37 -18.70
CA ARG A 208 -14.32 -21.10 -19.53
C ARG A 208 -15.43 -20.54 -18.64
N LEU A 209 -16.02 -19.41 -19.02
CA LEU A 209 -17.06 -18.70 -18.28
C LEU A 209 -18.28 -18.45 -19.17
N ASN A 210 -19.39 -19.13 -18.88
CA ASN A 210 -20.66 -18.91 -19.56
C ASN A 210 -21.19 -17.49 -19.31
N VAL A 211 -21.40 -16.72 -20.38
CA VAL A 211 -22.16 -15.46 -20.31
C VAL A 211 -23.64 -15.80 -20.39
N ARG A 212 -24.48 -15.19 -19.55
CA ARG A 212 -25.94 -15.42 -19.52
C ARG A 212 -26.74 -14.19 -19.91
N THR A 213 -27.98 -14.40 -20.35
CA THR A 213 -28.92 -13.32 -20.68
C THR A 213 -29.40 -12.53 -19.46
N GLY A 214 -29.36 -13.14 -18.26
CA GLY A 214 -29.70 -12.51 -16.99
C GLY A 214 -28.84 -13.00 -15.82
N ALA A 215 -28.92 -12.31 -14.68
CA ALA A 215 -28.21 -12.66 -13.46
C ALA A 215 -28.89 -13.86 -12.76
N GLY A 216 -28.23 -15.02 -12.76
CA GLY A 216 -28.69 -16.26 -12.14
C GLY A 216 -28.36 -17.48 -13.01
N THR A 217 -28.18 -18.65 -12.39
CA THR A 217 -27.92 -19.92 -13.10
C THR A 217 -29.11 -20.45 -13.90
N THR A 218 -30.31 -19.93 -13.64
CA THR A 218 -31.55 -20.25 -14.35
C THR A 218 -31.73 -19.51 -15.67
N TYR A 219 -30.98 -18.44 -15.93
CA TYR A 219 -31.07 -17.71 -17.20
C TYR A 219 -30.31 -18.43 -18.32
N PRO A 220 -30.84 -18.47 -19.56
CA PRO A 220 -30.12 -19.01 -20.72
C PRO A 220 -28.71 -18.43 -20.87
N ILE A 221 -27.81 -19.24 -21.43
CA ILE A 221 -26.52 -18.78 -21.92
C ILE A 221 -26.80 -17.80 -23.08
N LEU A 222 -26.02 -16.73 -23.17
CA LEU A 222 -26.10 -15.78 -24.29
C LEU A 222 -25.63 -16.49 -25.56
N GLU A 223 -26.41 -16.40 -26.63
CA GLU A 223 -26.06 -16.99 -27.93
C GLU A 223 -25.79 -15.90 -28.97
N TYR A 224 -24.82 -16.16 -29.85
CA TYR A 224 -24.38 -15.28 -30.93
C TYR A 224 -24.02 -16.16 -32.14
N LYS A 225 -24.61 -15.91 -33.31
CA LYS A 225 -24.52 -16.78 -34.50
C LYS A 225 -24.76 -18.27 -34.16
N GLU A 226 -25.82 -18.54 -33.39
CA GLU A 226 -26.21 -19.89 -32.94
C GLU A 226 -25.18 -20.59 -32.01
N GLN A 227 -24.08 -19.93 -31.64
CA GLN A 227 -23.08 -20.44 -30.70
C GLN A 227 -23.22 -19.83 -29.29
N LYS A 228 -22.93 -20.65 -28.27
CA LYS A 228 -23.03 -20.29 -26.85
C LYS A 228 -21.81 -19.48 -26.39
N VAL A 229 -22.03 -18.21 -26.07
CA VAL A 229 -20.98 -17.24 -25.74
C VAL A 229 -20.30 -17.60 -24.40
N GLN A 230 -19.04 -17.97 -24.50
CA GLN A 230 -18.15 -18.25 -23.36
C GLN A 230 -16.92 -17.35 -23.42
N LEU A 231 -16.50 -16.82 -22.27
CA LEU A 231 -15.25 -16.07 -22.14
C LEU A 231 -14.15 -16.97 -21.56
N THR A 232 -12.93 -16.83 -22.04
CA THR A 232 -11.76 -17.59 -21.58
C THR A 232 -10.94 -16.79 -20.55
N LYS A 233 -10.10 -17.49 -19.77
CA LYS A 233 -9.23 -16.86 -18.76
C LYS A 233 -8.40 -15.73 -19.39
N GLY A 234 -8.35 -14.57 -18.72
CA GLY A 234 -7.69 -13.35 -19.20
C GLY A 234 -8.59 -12.42 -20.02
N THR A 235 -9.74 -12.88 -20.53
CA THR A 235 -10.65 -12.03 -21.33
C THR A 235 -11.03 -10.77 -20.56
N LEU A 236 -10.78 -9.60 -21.17
CA LEU A 236 -11.07 -8.31 -20.56
C LEU A 236 -12.56 -7.95 -20.69
N VAL A 237 -13.16 -7.60 -19.56
CA VAL A 237 -14.54 -7.14 -19.44
C VAL A 237 -14.62 -5.73 -18.88
N THR A 238 -15.66 -4.98 -19.25
CA THR A 238 -16.09 -3.76 -18.55
C THR A 238 -17.36 -4.05 -17.78
N ILE A 239 -17.37 -3.83 -16.46
CA ILE A 239 -18.56 -4.04 -15.64
C ILE A 239 -19.49 -2.84 -15.82
N VAL A 240 -20.70 -3.13 -16.29
CA VAL A 240 -21.78 -2.18 -16.59
C VAL A 240 -22.70 -2.01 -15.39
N SER A 241 -22.96 -3.09 -14.65
CA SER A 241 -23.75 -3.08 -13.42
C SER A 241 -23.44 -4.31 -12.54
N GLU A 242 -23.83 -4.24 -11.27
CA GLU A 242 -23.69 -5.30 -10.28
C GLU A 242 -25.08 -5.64 -9.73
N LYS A 243 -25.44 -6.93 -9.68
CA LYS A 243 -26.73 -7.41 -9.15
C LYS A 243 -26.49 -8.63 -8.27
N LYS A 244 -26.91 -8.58 -7.01
CA LYS A 244 -26.91 -9.77 -6.14
C LYS A 244 -28.18 -10.59 -6.38
N VAL A 245 -28.04 -11.90 -6.47
CA VAL A 245 -29.13 -12.88 -6.52
C VAL A 245 -28.78 -13.97 -5.52
N ASP A 246 -29.66 -14.17 -4.54
CA ASP A 246 -29.42 -14.98 -3.35
C ASP A 246 -28.10 -14.57 -2.66
N THR A 247 -27.17 -15.51 -2.47
CA THR A 247 -25.84 -15.25 -1.91
C THR A 247 -24.83 -14.74 -2.96
N VAL A 248 -25.08 -14.92 -4.25
CA VAL A 248 -24.11 -14.73 -5.35
C VAL A 248 -24.18 -13.32 -5.94
N LEU A 249 -23.02 -12.69 -6.12
CA LEU A 249 -22.90 -11.42 -6.84
C LEU A 249 -22.71 -11.70 -8.34
N TRP A 250 -23.54 -11.09 -9.19
CA TRP A 250 -23.42 -11.14 -10.64
C TRP A 250 -23.02 -9.78 -11.20
N TYR A 251 -22.10 -9.78 -12.16
CA TYR A 251 -21.75 -8.60 -12.94
C TYR A 251 -22.43 -8.67 -14.30
N GLN A 252 -23.06 -7.56 -14.70
CA GLN A 252 -23.33 -7.32 -16.11
C GLN A 252 -22.05 -6.82 -16.76
N VAL A 253 -21.55 -7.54 -17.75
CA VAL A 253 -20.29 -7.26 -18.44
C VAL A 253 -20.55 -6.84 -19.89
N LYS A 254 -19.76 -5.88 -20.36
CA LYS A 254 -19.55 -5.58 -21.79
C LYS A 254 -18.17 -6.08 -22.19
N PHE A 255 -18.06 -6.73 -23.33
CA PHE A 255 -16.82 -7.34 -23.82
C PHE A 255 -16.75 -7.28 -25.36
N SER A 256 -15.67 -7.83 -25.93
CA SER A 256 -15.52 -8.08 -27.36
C SER A 256 -15.60 -9.60 -27.61
N TYR A 257 -16.27 -10.02 -28.68
CA TYR A 257 -16.44 -11.42 -29.06
C TYR A 257 -16.61 -11.46 -30.58
N GLU A 258 -15.73 -12.18 -31.30
CA GLU A 258 -15.70 -12.19 -32.79
C GLU A 258 -15.80 -10.78 -33.42
N SER A 259 -15.03 -9.82 -32.90
CA SER A 259 -15.06 -8.39 -33.29
C SER A 259 -16.38 -7.64 -33.04
N ALA A 260 -17.43 -8.31 -32.57
CA ALA A 260 -18.67 -7.69 -32.11
C ALA A 260 -18.59 -7.33 -30.61
N SER A 261 -19.28 -6.26 -30.19
CA SER A 261 -19.31 -5.86 -28.78
C SER A 261 -20.62 -6.26 -28.10
N LEU A 262 -20.55 -7.35 -27.35
CA LEU A 262 -21.71 -7.96 -26.68
C LEU A 262 -21.84 -7.49 -25.21
N LYS A 263 -23.01 -7.80 -24.63
CA LYS A 263 -23.30 -7.63 -23.20
C LYS A 263 -24.02 -8.86 -22.66
N GLY A 264 -23.74 -9.22 -21.42
CA GLY A 264 -24.47 -10.26 -20.68
C GLY A 264 -24.05 -10.31 -19.22
N TYR A 265 -24.45 -11.37 -18.51
CA TYR A 265 -24.21 -11.54 -17.08
C TYR A 265 -23.27 -12.71 -16.78
N VAL A 266 -22.40 -12.53 -15.79
CA VAL A 266 -21.45 -13.53 -15.28
C VAL A 266 -21.41 -13.49 -13.75
N SER A 267 -21.07 -14.59 -13.09
CA SER A 267 -20.78 -14.56 -11.64
C SER A 267 -19.53 -13.72 -11.39
N GLY A 268 -19.61 -12.80 -10.43
CA GLY A 268 -18.52 -11.89 -10.09
C GLY A 268 -17.33 -12.56 -9.41
N GLU A 269 -17.52 -13.78 -8.90
CA GLU A 269 -16.46 -14.67 -8.41
C GLU A 269 -15.42 -14.98 -9.50
N PHE A 270 -15.86 -15.07 -10.76
CA PHE A 270 -14.99 -15.39 -11.90
C PHE A 270 -14.43 -14.16 -12.63
N ILE A 271 -14.56 -12.95 -12.06
CA ILE A 271 -14.05 -11.70 -12.63
C ILE A 271 -13.11 -11.02 -11.63
N GLN A 272 -11.81 -11.06 -11.91
CA GLN A 272 -10.80 -10.30 -11.17
C GLN A 272 -10.92 -8.82 -11.54
N LEU A 273 -11.25 -7.97 -10.57
CA LEU A 273 -11.49 -6.54 -10.79
C LEU A 273 -10.18 -5.79 -11.10
N THR A 274 -10.21 -4.96 -12.14
CA THR A 274 -9.14 -4.02 -12.47
C THR A 274 -9.70 -2.60 -12.53
N THR A 275 -9.12 -1.66 -11.79
CA THR A 275 -9.61 -0.27 -11.72
C THR A 275 -8.84 0.66 -12.64
N LYS A 276 -9.11 0.58 -13.95
CA LYS A 276 -8.57 1.54 -14.90
C LYS A 276 -9.19 2.92 -14.66
N THR A 277 -8.38 3.87 -14.17
CA THR A 277 -8.77 5.27 -14.14
C THR A 277 -8.71 5.82 -15.57
N ALA A 278 -9.87 6.04 -16.18
CA ALA A 278 -9.97 6.57 -17.53
C ALA A 278 -9.66 8.08 -17.57
N VAL A 279 -8.37 8.42 -17.49
CA VAL A 279 -7.90 9.79 -17.77
C VAL A 279 -7.97 10.01 -19.29
N THR A 280 -8.82 10.92 -19.75
CA THR A 280 -8.72 11.43 -21.13
C THR A 280 -7.38 12.16 -21.26
N PRO A 281 -6.51 11.80 -22.21
CA PRO A 281 -5.15 12.35 -22.25
C PRO A 281 -5.17 13.88 -22.39
N LEU A 282 -4.34 14.53 -21.57
CA LEU A 282 -4.06 15.95 -21.70
C LEU A 282 -3.30 16.17 -23.02
N PRO A 283 -3.68 17.13 -23.89
CA PRO A 283 -2.90 17.42 -25.07
C PRO A 283 -1.51 17.92 -24.67
N GLU A 284 -0.51 17.29 -25.27
CA GLU A 284 0.92 17.52 -25.08
C GLU A 284 1.30 18.99 -25.31
N ALA A 285 2.26 19.48 -24.51
CA ALA A 285 2.74 20.85 -24.61
C ALA A 285 3.94 20.94 -25.56
N THR A 286 3.65 20.99 -26.87
CA THR A 286 4.68 21.27 -27.89
C THR A 286 5.42 22.57 -27.53
N PRO A 287 6.77 22.59 -27.55
CA PRO A 287 7.54 23.78 -27.22
C PRO A 287 7.29 24.93 -28.22
N THR A 288 7.58 26.16 -27.78
CA THR A 288 7.49 27.36 -28.61
C THR A 288 8.50 27.29 -29.76
N PRO A 289 8.08 27.35 -31.03
CA PRO A 289 9.00 27.51 -32.14
C PRO A 289 9.44 28.97 -32.27
N GLU A 290 10.72 29.17 -32.59
CA GLU A 290 11.27 30.42 -33.11
C GLU A 290 10.97 30.53 -34.62
N ILE A 291 11.08 31.73 -35.20
CA ILE A 291 10.74 32.07 -36.61
C ILE A 291 11.98 32.81 -37.16
N THR A 292 12.50 32.70 -38.39
CA THR A 292 11.93 32.64 -39.77
C THR A 292 13.09 32.11 -40.70
N GLU A 293 13.02 31.74 -42.00
CA GLU A 293 12.18 32.10 -43.15
C GLU A 293 11.73 30.88 -44.04
N ILE A 294 11.81 31.01 -45.37
CA ILE A 294 11.09 30.29 -46.45
C ILE A 294 11.82 30.54 -47.82
N PRO A 295 11.43 30.02 -49.01
CA PRO A 295 11.16 28.64 -49.52
C PRO A 295 12.07 28.22 -50.72
N GLU A 296 11.97 26.96 -51.20
CA GLU A 296 11.65 26.54 -52.61
C GLU A 296 11.47 24.98 -52.65
N VAL A 297 10.40 24.37 -53.20
CA VAL A 297 10.06 24.02 -54.62
C VAL A 297 11.05 22.96 -55.20
N THR A 298 10.68 21.75 -55.67
CA THR A 298 9.76 21.40 -56.81
C THR A 298 9.31 19.91 -56.84
N SER A 299 8.17 19.63 -57.50
CA SER A 299 7.75 18.42 -58.30
C SER A 299 7.66 16.97 -57.75
N THR A 300 6.48 16.39 -58.01
CA THR A 300 6.04 14.98 -58.17
C THR A 300 6.67 14.27 -59.41
N PRO A 301 6.47 12.95 -59.75
CA PRO A 301 5.21 12.18 -59.74
C PRO A 301 5.27 10.69 -59.30
N GLU A 302 4.23 9.94 -59.68
CA GLU A 302 3.70 8.66 -59.14
C GLU A 302 3.52 7.62 -60.27
N ILE A 303 3.68 6.31 -59.96
CA ILE A 303 3.38 5.15 -60.85
C ILE A 303 2.85 4.01 -59.95
N THR A 304 1.55 3.65 -59.97
CA THR A 304 0.85 2.63 -60.81
C THR A 304 1.06 1.17 -60.36
N GLU A 305 0.14 0.26 -60.75
CA GLU A 305 -0.40 -0.80 -59.87
C GLU A 305 -0.59 -2.17 -60.57
N THR A 306 -0.63 -3.29 -59.80
CA THR A 306 -1.32 -4.57 -60.13
C THR A 306 -0.63 -5.44 -61.25
N PRO A 307 -0.68 -6.80 -61.29
CA PRO A 307 -1.71 -7.72 -60.75
C PRO A 307 -1.26 -8.91 -59.84
N GLU A 308 -2.26 -9.72 -59.52
CA GLU A 308 -2.37 -10.85 -58.59
C GLU A 308 -2.01 -12.24 -59.17
N ILE A 309 -1.56 -13.19 -58.33
CA ILE A 309 -1.52 -14.63 -58.61
C ILE A 309 -1.84 -15.41 -57.31
N THR A 310 -2.66 -16.47 -57.39
CA THR A 310 -2.95 -17.44 -56.31
C THR A 310 -2.76 -18.86 -56.83
N PRO A 311 -2.13 -19.78 -56.05
CA PRO A 311 -2.89 -20.98 -55.63
C PRO A 311 -2.52 -21.55 -54.23
N GLU A 312 -3.55 -21.87 -53.44
CA GLU A 312 -3.77 -23.10 -52.63
C GLU A 312 -2.70 -23.68 -51.65
N PRO A 313 -3.06 -24.64 -50.75
CA PRO A 313 -2.60 -24.56 -49.36
C PRO A 313 -1.58 -25.63 -48.92
N THR A 314 -0.91 -25.36 -47.78
CA THR A 314 -0.24 -26.36 -46.93
C THR A 314 -0.14 -25.83 -45.48
N PRO A 315 0.21 -26.66 -44.48
CA PRO A 315 -0.75 -27.16 -43.51
C PRO A 315 -0.82 -26.37 -42.19
N GLU A 316 -1.78 -26.75 -41.34
CA GLU A 316 -2.03 -26.19 -40.01
C GLU A 316 -0.79 -26.28 -39.09
N ILE A 317 -0.22 -25.12 -38.72
CA ILE A 317 0.89 -25.04 -37.76
C ILE A 317 0.33 -24.80 -36.36
N THR A 318 0.47 -25.81 -35.49
CA THR A 318 0.20 -25.72 -34.05
C THR A 318 0.86 -24.48 -33.43
N PRO A 319 0.16 -23.64 -32.64
CA PRO A 319 0.72 -22.39 -32.14
C PRO A 319 1.94 -22.63 -31.24
N VAL A 320 3.11 -22.22 -31.73
CA VAL A 320 4.36 -22.17 -30.97
C VAL A 320 4.16 -21.26 -29.75
N PRO A 321 4.55 -21.68 -28.52
CA PRO A 321 4.38 -20.85 -27.34
C PRO A 321 5.18 -19.54 -27.47
N THR A 322 4.53 -18.40 -27.16
CA THR A 322 5.15 -17.07 -27.21
C THR A 322 6.30 -16.98 -26.20
N VAL A 323 7.54 -17.17 -26.67
CA VAL A 323 8.74 -17.11 -25.85
C VAL A 323 8.90 -15.69 -25.31
N THR A 324 8.97 -15.53 -23.98
CA THR A 324 9.37 -14.27 -23.37
C THR A 324 10.90 -14.17 -23.47
N PRO A 325 11.46 -13.10 -24.05
CA PRO A 325 12.90 -13.02 -24.29
C PRO A 325 13.71 -13.00 -23.00
N VAL A 326 14.93 -13.51 -23.09
CA VAL A 326 15.96 -13.40 -22.05
C VAL A 326 16.19 -11.91 -21.73
N PRO A 327 16.22 -11.50 -20.45
CA PRO A 327 16.65 -10.17 -20.04
C PRO A 327 18.02 -9.75 -20.60
N THR A 328 18.01 -8.97 -21.67
CA THR A 328 19.18 -8.24 -22.19
C THR A 328 19.37 -6.92 -21.45
N ALA A 329 20.56 -6.32 -21.60
CA ALA A 329 20.77 -4.94 -21.19
C ALA A 329 19.91 -4.03 -22.08
N LEU A 330 19.20 -3.08 -21.46
CA LEU A 330 18.44 -2.05 -22.18
C LEU A 330 19.33 -0.85 -22.47
N THR A 331 19.06 -0.13 -23.56
CA THR A 331 19.52 1.26 -23.72
C THR A 331 18.67 2.21 -22.88
N ASP A 332 19.17 3.42 -22.57
CA ASP A 332 18.42 4.44 -21.83
C ASP A 332 17.02 4.72 -22.41
N ALA A 333 16.88 4.67 -23.74
CA ALA A 333 15.61 4.89 -24.43
C ALA A 333 14.62 3.72 -24.24
N GLU A 334 15.09 2.48 -24.33
CA GLU A 334 14.28 1.28 -24.05
C GLU A 334 13.94 1.18 -22.56
N PHE A 335 14.84 1.63 -21.69
CA PHE A 335 14.63 1.70 -20.25
C PHE A 335 13.53 2.72 -19.88
N GLU A 336 13.54 3.94 -20.42
CA GLU A 336 12.43 4.90 -20.22
C GLU A 336 11.11 4.36 -20.80
N ALA A 337 11.15 3.70 -21.96
CA ALA A 337 9.97 3.05 -22.55
C ALA A 337 9.43 1.93 -21.64
N ALA A 338 10.31 1.13 -21.03
CA ALA A 338 9.94 0.10 -20.06
C ALA A 338 9.32 0.71 -18.79
N LEU A 339 9.95 1.73 -18.20
CA LEU A 339 9.39 2.44 -17.02
C LEU A 339 8.02 3.07 -17.31
N MET A 340 7.81 3.57 -18.53
CA MET A 340 6.53 4.11 -18.98
C MET A 340 5.47 3.00 -19.21
N SER A 341 5.86 1.88 -19.80
CA SER A 341 5.00 0.72 -20.05
C SER A 341 4.52 0.06 -18.75
N GLU A 342 5.44 -0.15 -17.81
CA GLU A 342 5.18 -0.60 -16.44
C GLU A 342 4.39 0.46 -15.64
N GLY A 343 4.35 1.72 -16.08
CA GLY A 343 3.54 2.78 -15.47
C GLY A 343 4.10 3.31 -14.14
N PHE A 344 5.43 3.38 -14.01
CA PHE A 344 6.08 3.91 -12.81
C PHE A 344 5.80 5.41 -12.60
N PRO A 345 5.44 5.84 -11.37
CA PRO A 345 5.38 7.25 -10.99
C PRO A 345 6.74 7.96 -11.15
N GLU A 346 6.74 9.25 -11.52
CA GLU A 346 7.96 9.99 -11.86
C GLU A 346 8.96 10.11 -10.69
N ASP A 347 8.46 10.12 -9.46
CA ASP A 347 9.23 10.17 -8.22
C ASP A 347 9.94 8.85 -7.86
N TYR A 348 9.71 7.77 -8.62
CA TYR A 348 10.54 6.56 -8.60
C TYR A 348 11.72 6.69 -9.58
N LYS A 349 11.46 7.20 -10.80
CA LYS A 349 12.35 7.04 -11.96
C LYS A 349 13.76 7.59 -11.75
N ALA A 350 13.90 8.72 -11.05
CA ALA A 350 15.21 9.32 -10.78
C ALA A 350 16.19 8.36 -10.07
N LYS A 351 15.70 7.49 -9.18
CA LYS A 351 16.54 6.46 -8.53
C LYS A 351 16.72 5.22 -9.41
N LEU A 352 15.69 4.83 -10.17
CA LEU A 352 15.80 3.69 -11.10
C LEU A 352 16.83 3.95 -12.21
N ARG A 353 16.93 5.18 -12.73
CA ARG A 353 17.98 5.62 -13.68
C ARG A 353 19.39 5.34 -13.16
N LEU A 354 19.67 5.71 -11.90
CA LEU A 354 20.97 5.48 -11.27
C LEU A 354 21.29 3.99 -11.11
N LEU A 355 20.28 3.17 -10.80
CA LEU A 355 20.45 1.71 -10.67
C LEU A 355 20.63 1.03 -12.02
N HIS A 356 19.93 1.48 -13.07
CA HIS A 356 20.11 1.00 -14.43
C HIS A 356 21.50 1.34 -14.99
N GLN A 357 21.97 2.57 -14.78
CA GLN A 357 23.31 3.00 -15.18
C GLN A 357 24.41 2.18 -14.48
N GLN A 358 24.19 1.76 -13.23
CA GLN A 358 25.12 0.92 -12.49
C GLN A 358 25.00 -0.58 -12.86
N TYR A 359 23.81 -1.04 -13.24
CA TYR A 359 23.50 -2.44 -13.55
C TYR A 359 22.55 -2.56 -14.77
N PRO A 360 23.07 -2.51 -16.01
CA PRO A 360 22.23 -2.49 -17.22
C PRO A 360 21.33 -3.72 -17.41
N LEU A 361 21.71 -4.86 -16.82
CA LEU A 361 20.93 -6.12 -16.83
C LEU A 361 19.83 -6.20 -15.76
N TRP A 362 19.68 -5.18 -14.91
CA TRP A 362 18.60 -5.14 -13.93
C TRP A 362 17.31 -4.65 -14.58
N GLN A 363 16.22 -5.40 -14.37
CA GLN A 363 14.89 -5.05 -14.88
C GLN A 363 13.96 -4.68 -13.74
N PHE A 364 13.17 -3.62 -13.94
CA PHE A 364 12.33 -3.01 -12.92
C PHE A 364 10.87 -3.09 -13.39
N LYS A 365 10.04 -3.83 -12.64
CA LYS A 365 8.62 -4.05 -12.93
C LYS A 365 7.74 -3.45 -11.82
N ALA A 366 6.61 -2.90 -12.20
CA ALA A 366 5.71 -2.22 -11.27
C ALA A 366 4.68 -3.18 -10.70
N TYR A 367 4.86 -3.57 -9.44
CA TYR A 367 3.84 -4.29 -8.70
C TYR A 367 2.73 -3.31 -8.28
N HIS A 368 1.75 -3.09 -9.17
CA HIS A 368 0.58 -2.27 -8.92
C HIS A 368 -0.31 -2.91 -7.85
N THR A 369 -0.10 -2.53 -6.60
CA THR A 369 -0.71 -3.16 -5.40
C THR A 369 -2.24 -3.12 -5.39
N GLY A 370 -2.87 -2.19 -6.12
CA GLY A 370 -4.32 -1.99 -6.11
C GLY A 370 -4.88 -1.28 -4.87
N TYR A 371 -4.04 -0.92 -3.89
CA TYR A 371 -4.47 -0.35 -2.60
C TYR A 371 -4.11 1.14 -2.44
N ASP A 372 -4.95 1.86 -1.69
CA ASP A 372 -4.66 3.23 -1.23
C ASP A 372 -3.63 3.19 -0.10
N TRP A 373 -2.56 3.98 -0.24
CA TRP A 373 -1.48 4.10 0.73
C TRP A 373 -1.98 4.28 2.17
N ASN A 374 -2.98 5.13 2.38
CA ASN A 374 -3.49 5.44 3.72
C ASN A 374 -4.21 4.24 4.34
N THR A 375 -4.94 3.47 3.51
CA THR A 375 -5.59 2.22 3.93
C THR A 375 -4.56 1.13 4.24
N VAL A 376 -3.48 1.02 3.46
CA VAL A 376 -2.41 0.06 3.73
C VAL A 376 -1.73 0.38 5.06
N ILE A 377 -1.30 1.63 5.26
CA ILE A 377 -0.69 2.04 6.53
C ILE A 377 -1.68 1.86 7.70
N GLU A 378 -2.98 2.11 7.53
CA GLU A 378 -4.00 1.82 8.56
C GLU A 378 -4.10 0.31 8.90
N LYS A 379 -4.06 -0.58 7.90
CA LYS A 379 -4.13 -2.04 8.10
C LYS A 379 -2.82 -2.66 8.60
N GLU A 380 -1.71 -1.97 8.45
CA GLU A 380 -0.39 -2.39 8.95
C GLU A 380 -0.05 -1.76 10.31
N SER A 381 -0.62 -0.61 10.68
CA SER A 381 -0.43 0.07 11.99
C SER A 381 -1.19 -0.59 13.16
N VAL A 382 -1.61 -1.85 13.04
CA VAL A 382 -2.30 -2.56 14.12
C VAL A 382 -1.32 -2.82 15.26
N VAL A 383 -1.72 -2.50 16.49
CA VAL A 383 -0.90 -2.70 17.70
C VAL A 383 -0.48 -4.17 17.81
N GLY A 384 0.80 -4.40 18.07
CA GLY A 384 1.42 -5.73 18.13
C GLY A 384 1.76 -6.38 16.78
N LYS A 385 1.31 -5.83 15.64
CA LYS A 385 1.49 -6.46 14.32
C LYS A 385 2.86 -6.21 13.69
N ASN A 386 3.27 -4.94 13.65
CA ASN A 386 4.58 -4.53 13.13
C ASN A 386 5.43 -4.02 14.29
N LEU A 387 6.61 -4.62 14.47
CA LEU A 387 7.45 -4.44 15.66
C LEU A 387 8.80 -3.79 15.33
N ILE A 388 9.33 -3.08 16.32
CA ILE A 388 10.63 -2.41 16.31
C ILE A 388 11.34 -2.66 17.64
N THR A 389 12.67 -2.65 17.69
CA THR A 389 13.41 -2.75 18.96
C THR A 389 13.18 -1.52 19.84
N ASN A 390 12.89 -1.75 21.12
CA ASN A 390 12.62 -0.71 22.12
C ASN A 390 13.83 0.22 22.35
N ALA A 391 15.04 -0.19 21.95
CA ALA A 391 16.24 0.64 21.97
C ALA A 391 16.19 1.87 21.02
N LYS A 392 15.24 1.91 20.07
CA LYS A 392 15.03 3.06 19.18
C LYS A 392 14.43 4.25 19.95
N SER A 393 14.69 5.46 19.46
CA SER A 393 14.06 6.68 19.99
C SER A 393 12.54 6.64 19.82
N ILE A 394 11.82 7.39 20.66
CA ILE A 394 10.35 7.36 20.72
C ILE A 394 9.66 7.69 19.39
N ALA A 395 10.28 8.45 18.48
CA ALA A 395 9.75 8.70 17.13
C ALA A 395 9.48 7.41 16.32
N TRP A 396 10.15 6.30 16.64
CA TRP A 396 9.96 5.00 15.99
C TRP A 396 8.92 4.10 16.67
N LYS A 397 8.37 4.49 17.82
CA LYS A 397 7.58 3.60 18.70
C LYS A 397 6.17 4.14 18.87
N SER A 398 5.17 3.27 18.80
CA SER A 398 3.77 3.70 18.88
C SER A 398 3.36 4.07 20.30
N ILE A 399 2.63 5.18 20.42
CA ILE A 399 1.98 5.65 21.66
C ILE A 399 0.46 5.44 21.64
N GLU A 400 -0.05 4.68 20.65
CA GLU A 400 -1.45 4.27 20.58
C GLU A 400 -1.85 3.40 21.79
N ALA A 401 -3.15 3.34 22.07
CA ALA A 401 -3.69 2.53 23.17
C ALA A 401 -3.28 1.05 23.02
N GLY A 402 -2.60 0.51 24.04
CA GLY A 402 -2.04 -0.85 24.04
C GLY A 402 -0.59 -0.96 23.53
N ALA A 403 0.01 0.08 22.97
CA ALA A 403 1.43 0.10 22.60
C ALA A 403 2.34 0.74 23.66
N TYR A 404 1.80 1.63 24.50
CA TYR A 404 2.53 2.37 25.52
C TYR A 404 1.71 2.51 26.81
N ASN A 405 2.32 2.23 27.96
CA ASN A 405 1.71 2.41 29.27
C ASN A 405 2.10 3.74 29.89
N TRP A 406 1.09 4.61 30.06
CA TRP A 406 1.23 5.95 30.60
C TRP A 406 1.45 5.96 32.13
N SER A 407 1.02 4.93 32.87
CA SER A 407 1.20 4.86 34.33
C SER A 407 2.61 4.45 34.78
N THR A 408 3.44 3.95 33.86
CA THR A 408 4.82 3.49 34.12
C THR A 408 5.88 4.08 33.19
N ASP A 409 5.51 5.01 32.29
CA ASP A 409 6.38 5.58 31.24
C ASP A 409 7.14 4.52 30.41
N SER A 410 6.41 3.48 29.95
CA SER A 410 7.04 2.31 29.31
C SER A 410 6.26 1.78 28.11
N PHE A 411 6.98 1.48 27.01
CA PHE A 411 6.43 0.76 25.87
C PHE A 411 6.09 -0.68 26.22
N ILE A 412 5.00 -1.19 25.67
CA ILE A 412 4.49 -2.54 25.92
C ILE A 412 5.17 -3.51 24.95
N PRO A 413 5.91 -4.54 25.44
CA PRO A 413 6.51 -5.56 24.60
C PRO A 413 5.47 -6.52 23.99
N PHE A 414 5.76 -7.00 22.79
CA PHE A 414 4.95 -7.98 22.04
C PHE A 414 5.75 -9.22 21.61
N ASP A 415 7.08 -9.12 21.55
CA ASP A 415 7.98 -10.26 21.40
C ASP A 415 9.22 -10.05 22.31
N GLY A 416 9.52 -11.07 23.12
CA GLY A 416 10.45 -10.97 24.26
C GLY A 416 10.18 -9.77 25.17
N SER A 417 11.23 -9.22 25.75
CA SER A 417 11.22 -7.95 26.51
C SER A 417 11.64 -6.74 25.66
N THR A 418 11.98 -6.94 24.39
CA THR A 418 12.75 -5.97 23.57
C THR A 418 12.02 -5.48 22.33
N TRP A 419 10.98 -6.17 21.83
CA TRP A 419 10.24 -5.75 20.64
C TRP A 419 8.89 -5.13 21.01
N VAL A 420 8.65 -3.92 20.51
CA VAL A 420 7.46 -3.10 20.79
C VAL A 420 6.82 -2.62 19.49
N THR A 421 5.57 -2.16 19.53
CA THR A 421 4.86 -1.70 18.32
C THR A 421 5.56 -0.50 17.67
N VAL A 422 5.81 -0.55 16.35
CA VAL A 422 6.39 0.56 15.59
C VAL A 422 5.41 1.73 15.46
N SER A 423 5.90 2.98 15.43
CA SER A 423 5.10 4.16 15.10
C SER A 423 4.57 4.09 13.65
N LYS A 424 3.48 4.81 13.40
CA LYS A 424 2.86 4.91 12.06
C LYS A 424 3.83 5.50 11.04
N GLU A 425 4.69 6.42 11.49
CA GLU A 425 5.74 7.09 10.74
C GLU A 425 6.90 6.13 10.43
N GLY A 426 7.33 5.31 11.40
CA GLY A 426 8.36 4.28 11.20
C GLY A 426 7.91 3.16 10.27
N LEU A 427 6.64 2.77 10.36
CA LEU A 427 6.01 1.87 9.40
C LEU A 427 5.93 2.50 8.00
N ALA A 428 5.45 3.74 7.89
CA ALA A 428 5.36 4.45 6.61
C ALA A 428 6.74 4.63 5.94
N TYR A 429 7.81 4.85 6.72
CA TYR A 429 9.19 4.85 6.23
C TYR A 429 9.57 3.50 5.62
N TYR A 430 9.30 2.39 6.32
CA TYR A 430 9.69 1.05 5.88
C TYR A 430 8.80 0.45 4.79
N MET A 431 7.55 0.92 4.66
CA MET A 431 6.68 0.52 3.57
C MET A 431 6.89 1.32 2.29
N ASP A 432 7.57 2.46 2.30
CA ASP A 432 7.73 3.31 1.12
C ASP A 432 8.84 2.78 0.19
N PRO A 433 8.53 2.25 -1.00
CA PRO A 433 9.55 1.62 -1.84
C PRO A 433 10.61 2.61 -2.32
N ARG A 434 10.24 3.90 -2.44
CA ARG A 434 11.13 4.99 -2.87
C ARG A 434 12.28 5.22 -1.90
N ASN A 435 12.16 4.80 -0.64
CA ASN A 435 13.25 4.85 0.35
C ASN A 435 14.34 3.80 0.07
N PHE A 436 14.00 2.70 -0.61
CA PHE A 436 14.89 1.54 -0.80
C PHE A 436 15.23 1.26 -2.27
N LEU A 437 14.98 2.22 -3.16
CA LEU A 437 15.61 2.26 -4.49
C LEU A 437 17.09 2.67 -4.35
N THR A 438 17.86 1.82 -3.69
CA THR A 438 19.31 1.90 -3.51
C THR A 438 19.91 0.55 -3.87
N THR A 439 21.20 0.54 -4.21
CA THR A 439 21.93 -0.63 -4.70
C THR A 439 21.81 -1.85 -3.78
N ASP A 440 21.76 -1.63 -2.46
CA ASP A 440 21.56 -2.64 -1.43
C ASP A 440 20.09 -2.87 -1.06
N GLY A 441 19.28 -1.81 -1.02
CA GLY A 441 17.90 -1.83 -0.55
C GLY A 441 16.92 -2.47 -1.53
N ILE A 442 17.22 -2.43 -2.83
CA ILE A 442 16.29 -2.89 -3.88
C ILE A 442 16.05 -4.40 -3.85
N PHE A 443 16.97 -5.19 -3.28
CA PHE A 443 16.84 -6.65 -3.20
C PHE A 443 15.66 -7.16 -2.36
N GLN A 444 14.99 -6.31 -1.58
CA GLN A 444 13.70 -6.70 -0.98
C GLN A 444 12.59 -6.89 -2.02
N PHE A 445 12.76 -6.33 -3.21
CA PHE A 445 11.84 -6.42 -4.35
C PHE A 445 12.27 -7.48 -5.38
N GLU A 446 13.36 -8.22 -5.16
CA GLU A 446 13.80 -9.27 -6.10
C GLU A 446 12.70 -10.31 -6.31
N HIS A 447 12.46 -10.69 -7.57
CA HIS A 447 11.55 -11.76 -7.94
C HIS A 447 12.08 -13.14 -7.49
N LEU A 448 11.40 -13.73 -6.52
CA LEU A 448 11.79 -14.99 -5.88
C LEU A 448 11.17 -16.22 -6.53
N ALA A 449 10.28 -16.09 -7.52
CA ALA A 449 9.78 -17.21 -8.30
C ALA A 449 10.73 -17.56 -9.46
N TYR A 450 10.71 -18.82 -9.90
CA TYR A 450 11.62 -19.33 -10.93
C TYR A 450 11.33 -18.77 -12.32
N ASN A 451 12.39 -18.46 -13.08
CA ASN A 451 12.33 -18.18 -14.51
C ASN A 451 13.58 -18.73 -15.21
N GLU A 452 13.40 -19.87 -15.88
CA GLU A 452 14.47 -20.61 -16.56
C GLU A 452 15.19 -19.85 -17.68
N GLN A 453 14.59 -18.78 -18.23
CA GLN A 453 15.17 -18.01 -19.35
C GLN A 453 16.46 -17.27 -18.95
N TYR A 454 16.65 -16.95 -17.67
CA TYR A 454 17.88 -16.31 -17.18
C TYR A 454 18.44 -16.89 -15.89
N GLN A 455 17.64 -17.63 -15.12
CA GLN A 455 18.08 -18.24 -13.87
C GLN A 455 18.80 -19.58 -14.14
N THR A 456 19.98 -19.48 -14.76
CA THR A 456 20.77 -20.59 -15.30
C THR A 456 21.78 -21.16 -14.30
N LYS A 457 22.30 -22.37 -14.58
CA LYS A 457 23.41 -22.97 -13.81
C LYS A 457 24.61 -22.04 -13.68
N SER A 458 24.97 -21.32 -14.75
CA SER A 458 26.14 -20.43 -14.76
C SER A 458 26.03 -19.35 -13.67
N GLY A 459 24.89 -18.66 -13.59
CA GLY A 459 24.66 -17.65 -12.53
C GLY A 459 24.65 -18.25 -11.11
N VAL A 460 24.21 -19.51 -10.96
CA VAL A 460 24.31 -20.22 -9.68
C VAL A 460 25.78 -20.51 -9.32
N GLU A 461 26.57 -21.06 -10.23
CA GLU A 461 27.98 -21.38 -9.98
C GLU A 461 28.82 -20.10 -9.78
N SER A 462 28.45 -18.97 -10.42
CA SER A 462 28.95 -17.63 -10.08
C SER A 462 28.65 -17.29 -8.61
N ILE A 463 27.37 -17.38 -8.18
CA ILE A 463 26.98 -17.12 -6.79
C ILE A 463 27.70 -18.06 -5.81
N LEU A 464 27.88 -19.34 -6.14
CA LEU A 464 28.61 -20.33 -5.33
C LEU A 464 30.14 -20.19 -5.40
N SER A 465 30.69 -19.30 -6.24
CA SER A 465 32.13 -19.09 -6.35
C SER A 465 32.78 -18.75 -5.00
N ASN A 466 34.01 -19.20 -4.82
CA ASN A 466 34.78 -19.09 -3.58
C ASN A 466 34.10 -19.76 -2.36
N THR A 467 33.33 -20.83 -2.60
CA THR A 467 32.80 -21.75 -1.57
C THR A 467 33.16 -23.19 -1.91
N VAL A 468 32.98 -24.11 -0.95
CA VAL A 468 33.14 -25.56 -1.18
C VAL A 468 32.06 -26.21 -2.06
N MET A 469 31.09 -25.44 -2.56
CA MET A 469 30.04 -25.91 -3.47
C MET A 469 30.27 -25.49 -4.93
N GLY A 470 30.98 -24.37 -5.17
CA GLY A 470 31.14 -23.80 -6.52
C GLY A 470 31.93 -24.70 -7.46
N ASN A 471 31.29 -25.12 -8.56
CA ASN A 471 31.77 -26.12 -9.51
C ASN A 471 32.20 -27.44 -8.84
N LYS A 472 31.53 -27.86 -7.76
CA LYS A 472 31.77 -29.12 -7.07
C LYS A 472 30.62 -30.11 -7.26
N SER A 473 30.99 -31.37 -7.44
CA SER A 473 30.07 -32.52 -7.48
C SER A 473 30.08 -33.28 -6.16
N TYR A 474 28.99 -34.01 -5.91
CA TYR A 474 28.88 -34.99 -4.84
C TYR A 474 28.08 -36.21 -5.34
N THR A 475 28.27 -37.38 -4.72
CA THR A 475 27.43 -38.56 -4.97
C THR A 475 26.31 -38.69 -3.94
N TYR A 476 25.21 -39.31 -4.35
CA TYR A 476 24.09 -39.68 -3.47
C TYR A 476 23.34 -40.88 -4.05
N LEU A 477 22.62 -41.62 -3.20
CA LEU A 477 21.66 -42.64 -3.66
C LEU A 477 20.36 -41.96 -4.07
N ASP A 478 19.88 -42.28 -5.28
CA ASP A 478 18.59 -41.82 -5.78
C ASP A 478 17.39 -42.62 -5.21
N GLU A 479 16.19 -42.37 -5.73
CA GLU A 479 14.98 -43.06 -5.26
C GLU A 479 14.92 -44.54 -5.70
N ALA A 480 15.73 -44.94 -6.68
CA ALA A 480 15.97 -46.33 -7.08
C ALA A 480 17.17 -46.97 -6.36
N GLN A 481 17.76 -46.28 -5.37
CA GLN A 481 18.98 -46.68 -4.63
C GLN A 481 20.23 -46.86 -5.51
N THR A 482 20.28 -46.16 -6.64
CA THR A 482 21.44 -46.10 -7.54
C THR A 482 22.35 -44.94 -7.15
N GLU A 483 23.66 -45.17 -7.04
CA GLU A 483 24.61 -44.08 -6.79
C GLU A 483 24.71 -43.15 -8.03
N THR A 484 24.37 -41.88 -7.81
CA THR A 484 24.29 -40.84 -8.82
C THR A 484 25.18 -39.66 -8.43
N SER A 485 25.83 -39.02 -9.41
CA SER A 485 26.69 -37.84 -9.21
C SER A 485 26.05 -36.58 -9.83
N THR A 486 26.13 -35.44 -9.14
CA THR A 486 25.57 -34.15 -9.60
C THR A 486 26.37 -32.96 -9.07
N THR A 487 26.33 -31.79 -9.72
CA THR A 487 26.91 -30.55 -9.13
C THR A 487 25.92 -29.83 -8.21
N TYR A 488 26.44 -29.03 -7.28
CA TYR A 488 25.58 -28.13 -6.50
C TYR A 488 24.79 -27.16 -7.40
N GLY A 489 25.39 -26.63 -8.47
CA GLY A 489 24.68 -25.81 -9.47
C GLY A 489 23.51 -26.54 -10.13
N ASP A 490 23.70 -27.79 -10.58
CA ASP A 490 22.60 -28.60 -11.13
C ASP A 490 21.50 -28.85 -10.08
N THR A 491 21.91 -29.09 -8.84
CA THR A 491 21.00 -29.34 -7.71
C THR A 491 20.13 -28.12 -7.40
N PHE A 492 20.67 -26.89 -7.46
CA PHE A 492 19.86 -25.68 -7.31
C PHE A 492 18.91 -25.45 -8.50
N ILE A 493 19.28 -25.85 -9.71
CA ILE A 493 18.38 -25.79 -10.88
C ILE A 493 17.26 -26.84 -10.76
N ALA A 494 17.57 -28.05 -10.29
CA ALA A 494 16.56 -29.06 -9.95
C ALA A 494 15.64 -28.57 -8.81
N ALA A 495 16.20 -27.96 -7.77
CA ALA A 495 15.46 -27.37 -6.67
C ALA A 495 14.53 -26.26 -7.15
N ALA A 496 15.00 -25.38 -8.04
CA ALA A 496 14.18 -24.32 -8.64
C ALA A 496 13.04 -24.87 -9.49
N LYS A 497 13.31 -25.85 -10.36
CA LYS A 497 12.27 -26.52 -11.18
C LYS A 497 11.22 -27.23 -10.31
N TYR A 498 11.65 -27.91 -9.24
CA TYR A 498 10.73 -28.62 -8.34
C TYR A 498 9.93 -27.68 -7.42
N SER A 499 10.55 -26.58 -6.95
CA SER A 499 9.95 -25.65 -5.97
C SER A 499 9.27 -24.42 -6.59
N ASN A 500 9.53 -24.11 -7.86
CA ASN A 500 9.22 -22.84 -8.52
C ASN A 500 9.86 -21.61 -7.83
N VAL A 501 11.01 -21.78 -7.16
CA VAL A 501 11.78 -20.71 -6.50
C VAL A 501 13.04 -20.36 -7.28
N ASN A 502 13.39 -19.08 -7.32
CA ASN A 502 14.61 -18.53 -7.90
C ASN A 502 15.89 -19.24 -7.34
N PRO A 503 16.71 -19.92 -8.17
CA PRO A 503 17.89 -20.65 -7.73
C PRO A 503 19.01 -19.74 -7.23
N PHE A 504 19.08 -18.48 -7.71
CA PHE A 504 20.03 -17.50 -7.21
C PHE A 504 19.71 -17.12 -5.77
N HIS A 505 18.42 -16.98 -5.44
CA HIS A 505 17.96 -16.79 -4.06
C HIS A 505 18.25 -18.01 -3.18
N LEU A 506 17.99 -19.22 -3.67
CA LEU A 506 18.28 -20.47 -2.94
C LEU A 506 19.79 -20.62 -2.66
N ALA A 507 20.63 -20.46 -3.68
CA ALA A 507 22.08 -20.56 -3.55
C ALA A 507 22.65 -19.44 -2.67
N THR A 508 22.07 -18.24 -2.72
CA THR A 508 22.44 -17.12 -1.85
C THR A 508 22.10 -17.40 -0.39
N ARG A 509 20.91 -17.92 -0.07
CA ARG A 509 20.58 -18.36 1.30
C ARG A 509 21.57 -19.43 1.78
N VAL A 510 21.80 -20.49 1.00
CA VAL A 510 22.73 -21.57 1.36
C VAL A 510 24.17 -21.05 1.57
N LYS A 511 24.65 -20.13 0.72
CA LYS A 511 25.96 -19.48 0.88
C LYS A 511 26.09 -18.63 2.15
N GLN A 512 25.00 -18.07 2.66
CA GLN A 512 25.00 -17.28 3.90
C GLN A 512 24.78 -18.14 5.15
N GLU A 513 23.96 -19.18 5.05
CA GLU A 513 23.48 -19.99 6.19
C GLU A 513 24.40 -21.17 6.54
N VAL A 514 25.05 -21.80 5.55
CA VAL A 514 25.82 -23.04 5.76
C VAL A 514 27.21 -23.07 5.10
N ALA A 515 27.58 -22.13 4.22
CA ALA A 515 28.96 -22.07 3.71
C ALA A 515 29.90 -21.42 4.73
N THR A 516 31.07 -22.02 4.94
CA THR A 516 32.16 -21.46 5.75
C THR A 516 33.41 -21.25 4.88
N SER A 517 34.45 -20.62 5.43
CA SER A 517 35.70 -20.34 4.72
C SER A 517 36.45 -21.57 4.19
N THR A 518 36.16 -22.77 4.71
CA THR A 518 36.89 -24.02 4.40
C THR A 518 36.00 -25.26 4.33
N GLY A 519 34.68 -25.12 4.37
CA GLY A 519 33.76 -26.26 4.52
C GLY A 519 32.30 -25.84 4.65
N LEU A 520 31.44 -26.77 5.06
CA LEU A 520 30.04 -26.51 5.40
C LEU A 520 29.85 -26.42 6.93
N SER A 521 28.76 -25.79 7.37
CA SER A 521 28.28 -25.90 8.75
C SER A 521 27.95 -27.35 9.09
N ALA A 522 28.00 -27.71 10.37
CA ALA A 522 27.69 -29.08 10.80
C ALA A 522 26.23 -29.49 10.56
N SER A 523 25.32 -28.56 10.27
CA SER A 523 23.96 -28.86 9.78
C SER A 523 23.95 -29.40 8.33
N ALA A 524 25.01 -29.22 7.55
CA ALA A 524 25.07 -29.59 6.13
C ALA A 524 26.23 -30.54 5.77
N THR A 525 26.99 -31.07 6.73
CA THR A 525 28.06 -32.07 6.45
C THR A 525 27.59 -33.53 6.41
N GLY A 526 26.44 -33.85 7.01
CA GLY A 526 26.03 -35.26 7.23
C GLY A 526 26.85 -36.01 8.28
N GLN A 527 27.72 -35.32 9.03
CA GLN A 527 28.67 -35.89 9.99
C GLN A 527 28.41 -35.45 11.44
N PHE A 528 27.23 -34.90 11.73
CA PHE A 528 26.90 -34.43 13.08
C PHE A 528 26.45 -35.60 13.97
N ALA A 529 27.05 -35.71 15.17
CA ALA A 529 26.86 -36.84 16.07
C ALA A 529 25.38 -37.13 16.40
N GLY A 530 24.93 -38.38 16.18
CA GLY A 530 23.55 -38.84 16.36
C GLY A 530 22.59 -38.51 15.20
N TYR A 531 23.07 -37.76 14.20
CA TYR A 531 22.36 -37.36 12.99
C TYR A 531 23.22 -37.58 11.73
N GLU A 532 24.07 -38.60 11.76
CA GLU A 532 24.90 -39.03 10.65
C GLU A 532 24.03 -39.39 9.44
N GLY A 533 24.44 -38.94 8.25
CA GLY A 533 23.69 -39.11 7.00
C GLY A 533 22.53 -38.13 6.79
N TYR A 534 22.23 -37.21 7.73
CA TYR A 534 21.16 -36.21 7.56
C TYR A 534 21.72 -34.81 7.27
N TYR A 535 21.06 -34.09 6.37
CA TYR A 535 21.52 -32.81 5.82
C TYR A 535 20.42 -31.74 5.91
N ASN A 536 20.78 -30.51 6.30
CA ASN A 536 19.88 -29.36 6.38
C ASN A 536 20.58 -28.08 5.89
N PHE A 537 20.54 -27.85 4.57
CA PHE A 537 21.21 -26.72 3.90
C PHE A 537 20.53 -25.34 4.12
N TYR A 538 19.34 -25.31 4.73
CA TYR A 538 18.56 -24.08 4.96
C TYR A 538 18.25 -23.80 6.44
N ASN A 539 18.86 -24.56 7.37
CA ASN A 539 18.60 -24.50 8.81
C ASN A 539 17.09 -24.59 9.19
N ILE A 540 16.28 -25.28 8.37
CA ILE A 540 14.83 -25.41 8.61
C ILE A 540 14.57 -26.23 9.88
N GLY A 541 13.79 -25.68 10.81
CA GLY A 541 13.55 -26.28 12.13
C GLY A 541 14.67 -26.05 13.16
N ALA A 542 15.73 -25.31 12.82
CA ALA A 542 16.82 -24.99 13.74
C ALA A 542 16.45 -23.90 14.76
N THR A 543 15.53 -24.21 15.66
CA THR A 543 15.09 -23.31 16.74
C THR A 543 16.13 -23.21 17.87
N HIS A 544 16.21 -22.06 18.53
CA HIS A 544 17.08 -21.88 19.70
C HIS A 544 16.72 -22.88 20.81
N SER A 545 17.73 -23.52 21.40
CA SER A 545 17.55 -24.56 22.41
C SER A 545 18.80 -24.68 23.29
N THR A 546 18.61 -25.02 24.56
CA THR A 546 19.66 -25.25 25.56
C THR A 546 20.14 -26.71 25.62
N VAL A 547 19.55 -27.61 24.82
CA VAL A 547 19.97 -29.03 24.75
C VAL A 547 21.33 -29.19 24.06
N ALA A 548 22.00 -30.31 24.30
CA ALA A 548 23.24 -30.65 23.59
C ALA A 548 23.05 -30.64 22.07
N GLY A 549 23.93 -29.94 21.34
CA GLY A 549 23.81 -29.71 19.90
C GLY A 549 22.86 -28.57 19.48
N GLY A 550 22.05 -28.05 20.41
CA GLY A 550 21.23 -26.84 20.25
C GLY A 550 20.40 -26.80 18.96
N ALA A 551 20.44 -25.66 18.27
CA ALA A 551 19.68 -25.43 17.03
C ALA A 551 20.06 -26.39 15.90
N ILE A 552 21.32 -26.85 15.83
CA ILE A 552 21.76 -27.80 14.79
C ILE A 552 21.11 -29.16 15.00
N ALA A 553 21.06 -29.65 16.24
CA ALA A 553 20.36 -30.88 16.58
C ALA A 553 18.84 -30.78 16.29
N ASN A 554 18.20 -29.65 16.59
CA ASN A 554 16.79 -29.42 16.26
C ASN A 554 16.55 -29.44 14.73
N GLY A 555 17.38 -28.74 13.95
CA GLY A 555 17.29 -28.72 12.49
C GLY A 555 17.56 -30.09 11.85
N LEU A 556 18.48 -30.88 12.39
CA LEU A 556 18.73 -32.25 11.90
C LEU A 556 17.67 -33.25 12.36
N SER A 557 17.05 -33.04 13.53
CA SER A 557 15.85 -33.78 13.95
C SER A 557 14.68 -33.52 13.01
N PHE A 558 14.48 -32.28 12.56
CA PHE A 558 13.52 -31.97 11.49
C PHE A 558 13.89 -32.66 10.17
N ALA A 559 15.15 -32.58 9.74
CA ALA A 559 15.65 -33.24 8.52
C ALA A 559 15.44 -34.76 8.52
N LYS A 560 15.51 -35.39 9.71
CA LYS A 560 15.34 -36.83 9.95
C LYS A 560 13.88 -37.28 10.06
N THR A 561 13.01 -36.46 10.65
CA THR A 561 11.65 -36.88 11.05
C THR A 561 10.52 -36.13 10.35
N GLY A 562 10.76 -34.91 9.86
CA GLY A 562 9.73 -33.95 9.46
C GLY A 562 8.82 -33.49 10.58
N GLY A 563 9.15 -33.79 11.85
CA GLY A 563 8.29 -33.53 13.00
C GLY A 563 6.84 -33.98 12.78
N SER A 564 5.91 -33.09 13.12
CA SER A 564 4.46 -33.30 13.08
C SER A 564 3.80 -33.16 11.70
N TYR A 565 4.56 -32.98 10.61
CA TYR A 565 3.95 -32.96 9.27
C TYR A 565 3.33 -34.32 8.91
N SER A 566 2.25 -34.32 8.11
CA SER A 566 1.68 -35.55 7.56
C SER A 566 2.61 -36.19 6.52
N GLN A 567 2.49 -37.50 6.27
CA GLN A 567 3.39 -38.22 5.37
C GLN A 567 3.46 -37.58 3.97
N ALA A 568 2.30 -37.28 3.36
CA ALA A 568 2.25 -36.60 2.07
C ALA A 568 2.98 -35.24 2.02
N ASN A 569 3.12 -34.52 3.15
CA ASN A 569 3.97 -33.34 3.23
C ASN A 569 5.46 -33.69 3.38
N LYS A 570 5.80 -34.75 4.11
CA LYS A 570 7.19 -35.26 4.17
C LYS A 570 7.67 -35.68 2.79
N ASP A 571 6.83 -36.44 2.06
CA ASP A 571 7.07 -36.87 0.69
C ASP A 571 7.27 -35.64 -0.24
N LEU A 572 6.33 -34.67 -0.19
CA LEU A 572 6.41 -33.41 -0.94
C LEU A 572 7.68 -32.59 -0.63
N PHE A 573 8.18 -32.65 0.60
CA PHE A 573 9.40 -31.95 1.02
C PHE A 573 10.64 -32.85 0.96
N LEU A 574 10.58 -34.03 0.33
CA LEU A 574 11.65 -35.03 0.22
C LEU A 574 12.27 -35.46 1.56
N ILE A 575 11.53 -35.35 2.67
CA ILE A 575 11.95 -35.77 4.01
C ILE A 575 11.82 -37.31 4.10
N PRO A 576 12.82 -38.05 4.62
CA PRO A 576 14.05 -37.56 5.25
C PRO A 576 15.09 -37.04 4.27
N TRP A 577 15.83 -36.01 4.68
CA TRP A 577 16.92 -35.40 3.91
C TRP A 577 18.23 -36.17 4.09
N THR A 578 18.26 -37.39 3.55
CA THR A 578 19.39 -38.33 3.60
C THR A 578 20.54 -38.02 2.62
N SER A 579 20.45 -36.91 1.87
CA SER A 579 21.50 -36.44 0.98
C SER A 579 21.46 -34.92 0.80
N PRO A 580 22.54 -34.28 0.31
CA PRO A 580 22.51 -32.87 -0.08
C PRO A 580 21.43 -32.59 -1.12
N TYR A 581 21.19 -33.51 -2.06
CA TYR A 581 20.13 -33.38 -3.07
C TYR A 581 18.75 -33.26 -2.43
N ARG A 582 18.37 -34.21 -1.57
CA ARG A 582 17.05 -34.19 -0.90
C ARG A 582 16.90 -32.96 0.00
N SER A 583 17.97 -32.54 0.67
CA SER A 583 17.99 -31.33 1.51
C SER A 583 17.79 -30.04 0.72
N ILE A 584 18.51 -29.87 -0.38
CA ILE A 584 18.46 -28.65 -1.22
C ILE A 584 17.13 -28.61 -2.00
N VAL A 585 16.72 -29.69 -2.66
CA VAL A 585 15.49 -29.74 -3.46
C VAL A 585 14.23 -29.72 -2.57
N GLY A 586 14.24 -30.51 -1.49
CA GLY A 586 13.13 -30.61 -0.54
C GLY A 586 12.96 -29.36 0.33
N GLY A 587 14.06 -28.80 0.83
CA GLY A 587 14.06 -27.54 1.57
C GLY A 587 13.62 -26.34 0.71
N ALA A 588 14.02 -26.29 -0.57
CA ALA A 588 13.50 -25.30 -1.50
C ALA A 588 11.98 -25.43 -1.70
N LYS A 589 11.44 -26.66 -1.79
CA LYS A 589 9.99 -26.89 -1.87
C LYS A 589 9.26 -26.41 -0.62
N PHE A 590 9.82 -26.67 0.56
CA PHE A 590 9.29 -26.19 1.85
C PHE A 590 9.21 -24.65 1.89
N ILE A 591 10.28 -23.96 1.46
CA ILE A 591 10.33 -22.49 1.38
C ILE A 591 9.29 -21.97 0.37
N GLY A 592 9.30 -22.50 -0.85
CA GLY A 592 8.46 -22.03 -1.95
C GLY A 592 6.96 -22.24 -1.74
N ASN A 593 6.56 -23.40 -1.19
CA ASN A 593 5.15 -23.78 -1.02
C ASN A 593 4.35 -22.80 -0.14
N ASN A 594 5.00 -22.25 0.90
CA ASN A 594 4.32 -21.52 1.95
C ASN A 594 4.15 -20.02 1.63
N TYR A 595 5.08 -19.43 0.86
CA TYR A 595 5.11 -17.97 0.63
C TYR A 595 5.17 -17.60 -0.85
N ILE A 596 6.25 -17.97 -1.55
CA ILE A 596 6.51 -17.55 -2.94
C ILE A 596 5.39 -18.03 -3.88
N ASN A 597 5.03 -19.32 -3.80
CA ASN A 597 3.94 -19.91 -4.59
C ASN A 597 2.52 -19.51 -4.10
N LYS A 598 2.41 -18.59 -3.15
CA LYS A 598 1.15 -17.92 -2.78
C LYS A 598 1.04 -16.50 -3.34
N GLY A 599 2.05 -16.02 -4.07
CA GLY A 599 2.16 -14.63 -4.52
C GLY A 599 2.83 -13.69 -3.52
N GLN A 600 3.56 -14.23 -2.53
CA GLN A 600 4.53 -13.48 -1.73
C GLN A 600 5.94 -13.75 -2.28
N ASP A 601 6.11 -13.36 -3.55
CA ASP A 601 7.25 -13.63 -4.42
C ASP A 601 8.34 -12.55 -4.39
N THR A 602 8.30 -11.67 -3.40
CA THR A 602 9.39 -10.76 -3.01
C THR A 602 9.51 -10.75 -1.49
N VAL A 603 10.70 -10.44 -0.94
CA VAL A 603 10.87 -10.34 0.53
C VAL A 603 9.99 -9.22 1.09
N TYR A 604 9.77 -8.15 0.32
CA TYR A 604 8.81 -7.10 0.66
C TYR A 604 7.39 -7.64 0.81
N LEU A 605 6.89 -8.45 -0.12
CA LEU A 605 5.55 -9.05 -0.01
C LEU A 605 5.46 -10.11 1.10
N GLN A 606 6.58 -10.74 1.47
CA GLN A 606 6.64 -11.62 2.65
C GLN A 606 6.55 -10.84 3.97
N LYS A 607 7.11 -9.63 4.04
CA LYS A 607 6.98 -8.73 5.18
C LYS A 607 5.64 -7.98 5.21
N PHE A 608 5.17 -7.51 4.06
CA PHE A 608 3.99 -6.68 3.88
C PHE A 608 3.07 -7.31 2.83
N ASN A 609 2.33 -8.34 3.24
CA ASN A 609 1.52 -9.13 2.32
C ASN A 609 0.38 -8.33 1.69
N LEU A 610 0.60 -7.94 0.43
CA LEU A 610 -0.34 -7.25 -0.45
C LEU A 610 -0.81 -8.16 -1.60
N SER A 611 -0.47 -9.45 -1.54
CA SER A 611 -0.93 -10.46 -2.49
C SER A 611 -2.42 -10.74 -2.33
N ASN A 612 -3.02 -11.39 -3.33
CA ASN A 612 -4.40 -11.86 -3.26
C ASN A 612 -4.60 -13.02 -2.25
N TYR A 613 -3.52 -13.63 -1.74
CA TYR A 613 -3.58 -14.66 -0.72
C TYR A 613 -3.46 -14.02 0.67
N SER A 614 -4.54 -14.06 1.46
CA SER A 614 -4.50 -13.68 2.89
C SER A 614 -3.97 -12.25 3.15
N THR A 615 -4.32 -11.28 2.29
CA THR A 615 -3.84 -9.89 2.32
C THR A 615 -3.87 -9.26 3.72
N PHE A 616 -2.84 -8.49 4.08
CA PHE A 616 -2.62 -7.90 5.42
C PHE A 616 -2.48 -8.93 6.57
N SER A 617 -2.29 -10.21 6.25
CA SER A 617 -1.97 -11.30 7.19
C SER A 617 -0.97 -12.27 6.54
N HIS A 618 -0.66 -13.40 7.20
CA HIS A 618 0.33 -14.38 6.69
C HIS A 618 1.67 -13.70 6.31
N GLN A 619 2.19 -12.87 7.20
CA GLN A 619 3.49 -12.19 7.05
C GLN A 619 4.58 -13.04 7.70
N TYR A 620 5.74 -13.14 7.05
CA TYR A 620 6.87 -13.97 7.49
C TYR A 620 7.66 -13.36 8.68
N MET A 621 7.65 -12.03 8.84
CA MET A 621 8.28 -11.36 9.99
C MET A 621 7.38 -10.30 10.64
N ALA A 622 7.44 -10.21 11.97
CA ALA A 622 6.87 -9.08 12.73
C ALA A 622 7.81 -7.85 12.74
N ASN A 623 9.13 -8.06 12.78
CA ASN A 623 10.14 -6.99 12.71
C ASN A 623 9.99 -6.18 11.40
N VAL A 624 9.67 -4.90 11.52
CA VAL A 624 9.44 -3.99 10.39
C VAL A 624 10.70 -3.74 9.53
N GLU A 625 11.89 -3.91 10.11
CA GLU A 625 13.17 -3.66 9.43
C GLU A 625 13.66 -4.88 8.61
N ALA A 626 12.98 -6.02 8.73
CA ALA A 626 13.49 -7.32 8.26
C ALA A 626 13.69 -7.41 6.75
N ALA A 627 12.77 -6.89 5.92
CA ALA A 627 12.88 -6.96 4.47
C ALA A 627 14.12 -6.19 3.95
N ARG A 628 14.41 -5.01 4.53
CA ARG A 628 15.66 -4.27 4.28
C ARG A 628 16.89 -5.06 4.74
N ALA A 629 16.84 -5.66 5.93
CA ALA A 629 17.97 -6.39 6.50
C ALA A 629 18.33 -7.64 5.67
N GLU A 630 17.33 -8.36 5.13
CA GLU A 630 17.59 -9.44 4.16
C GLU A 630 18.12 -8.90 2.83
N ALA A 631 17.57 -7.80 2.28
CA ALA A 631 18.06 -7.19 1.05
C ALA A 631 19.57 -6.86 1.08
N GLN A 632 20.04 -6.28 2.18
CA GLN A 632 21.46 -5.95 2.38
C GLN A 632 22.37 -7.20 2.42
N LYS A 633 21.87 -8.33 2.97
CA LYS A 633 22.56 -9.62 2.90
C LYS A 633 22.58 -10.15 1.46
N THR A 634 21.43 -10.17 0.78
CA THR A 634 21.31 -10.62 -0.62
C THR A 634 22.25 -9.84 -1.53
N TYR A 635 22.23 -8.51 -1.49
CA TYR A 635 23.18 -7.67 -2.24
C TYR A 635 24.64 -8.02 -1.92
N THR A 636 24.98 -8.33 -0.67
CA THR A 636 26.35 -8.74 -0.29
C THR A 636 26.81 -10.01 -0.99
N ALA A 637 25.89 -10.89 -1.42
CA ALA A 637 26.21 -12.01 -2.31
C ALA A 637 26.25 -11.62 -3.80
N TYR A 638 25.34 -10.75 -4.28
CA TYR A 638 25.24 -10.39 -5.70
C TYR A 638 26.28 -9.36 -6.17
N LYS A 639 26.80 -8.52 -5.28
CA LYS A 639 27.67 -7.36 -5.60
C LYS A 639 28.95 -7.65 -6.42
N ASN A 640 29.39 -8.92 -6.45
CA ASN A 640 30.55 -9.36 -7.22
C ASN A 640 30.18 -9.90 -8.61
N PHE A 641 28.90 -9.89 -8.99
CA PHE A 641 28.36 -10.51 -10.21
C PHE A 641 27.49 -9.49 -10.96
N THR A 642 28.14 -8.66 -11.78
CA THR A 642 27.49 -7.67 -12.64
C THR A 642 26.65 -8.29 -13.76
N ASP A 643 27.02 -9.50 -14.17
CA ASP A 643 26.58 -10.11 -15.43
C ASP A 643 25.35 -11.02 -15.26
N ILE A 644 24.75 -11.02 -14.07
CA ILE A 644 23.55 -11.78 -13.73
C ILE A 644 22.31 -10.86 -13.85
N PRO A 645 21.34 -11.15 -14.73
CA PRO A 645 20.10 -10.40 -14.77
C PRO A 645 19.27 -10.61 -13.50
N VAL A 646 18.77 -9.51 -12.94
CA VAL A 646 17.90 -9.50 -11.75
C VAL A 646 16.63 -8.73 -12.07
N VAL A 647 15.48 -9.31 -11.74
CA VAL A 647 14.16 -8.71 -11.99
C VAL A 647 13.55 -8.30 -10.65
N PHE A 648 13.16 -7.04 -10.51
CA PHE A 648 12.58 -6.47 -9.29
C PHE A 648 11.12 -6.10 -9.49
N TYR A 649 10.22 -6.63 -8.67
CA TYR A 649 8.80 -6.24 -8.63
C TYR A 649 8.59 -5.21 -7.52
N ILE A 650 8.68 -3.93 -7.90
CA ILE A 650 8.67 -2.80 -6.97
C ILE A 650 7.21 -2.36 -6.74
N PRO A 651 6.72 -2.30 -5.49
CA PRO A 651 5.36 -1.89 -5.20
C PRO A 651 5.04 -0.47 -5.66
N VAL A 652 3.85 -0.29 -6.22
CA VAL A 652 3.25 1.00 -6.54
C VAL A 652 1.87 1.06 -5.87
N TYR A 653 1.61 2.12 -5.11
CA TYR A 653 0.35 2.32 -4.38
C TYR A 653 -0.44 3.50 -4.94
N TYR A 654 -1.75 3.47 -4.74
CA TYR A 654 -2.59 4.63 -5.04
C TYR A 654 -2.46 5.70 -3.94
N ASN A 655 -2.44 6.98 -4.33
CA ASN A 655 -2.43 8.14 -3.43
C ASN A 655 -1.27 8.16 -2.40
N MET A 656 -0.07 7.76 -2.82
CA MET A 656 1.16 7.89 -2.01
C MET A 656 1.44 9.35 -1.61
N PRO A 657 2.22 9.58 -0.52
CA PRO A 657 2.65 10.91 -0.14
C PRO A 657 3.52 11.55 -1.24
N ALA A 658 3.42 12.87 -1.43
CA ALA A 658 4.07 13.57 -2.55
C ALA A 658 5.61 13.62 -2.51
N ALA A 659 6.21 13.12 -1.44
CA ALA A 659 7.64 12.84 -1.29
C ALA A 659 7.82 11.51 -0.53
N PRO A 660 8.99 10.85 -0.60
CA PRO A 660 9.28 9.67 0.20
C PRO A 660 9.09 9.91 1.70
N CYS A 661 8.53 8.94 2.41
CA CYS A 661 8.31 9.02 3.86
C CYS A 661 9.67 9.19 4.58
N PRO A 662 9.88 10.25 5.38
CA PRO A 662 11.17 10.52 6.00
C PRO A 662 11.48 9.54 7.14
N VAL A 663 12.78 9.42 7.45
CA VAL A 663 13.26 8.71 8.65
C VAL A 663 12.70 9.39 9.91
N PRO A 664 11.99 8.68 10.82
CA PRO A 664 11.54 9.26 12.08
C PRO A 664 12.69 9.79 12.94
N SER A 665 12.54 11.03 13.42
CA SER A 665 13.55 11.77 14.18
C SER A 665 12.88 12.69 15.21
N GLY A 666 13.68 13.28 16.12
CA GLY A 666 13.21 14.36 17.01
C GLY A 666 12.14 13.99 18.04
N GLY A 667 11.95 12.71 18.35
CA GLY A 667 10.90 12.26 19.28
C GLY A 667 11.18 12.65 20.73
N LEU A 668 10.22 13.33 21.36
CA LEU A 668 10.19 13.73 22.77
C LEU A 668 9.08 12.99 23.52
N ASN A 669 9.24 12.78 24.83
CA ASN A 669 8.27 12.05 25.65
C ASN A 669 6.92 12.81 25.78
N PRO A 670 5.75 12.18 25.48
CA PRO A 670 4.43 12.80 25.59
C PRO A 670 3.79 12.72 26.97
N ASN A 671 4.39 12.01 27.93
CA ASN A 671 3.73 11.64 29.16
C ASN A 671 3.58 12.80 30.15
N ASN A 672 2.33 13.25 30.31
CA ASN A 672 1.92 14.29 31.23
C ASN A 672 1.05 13.76 32.39
N TRP A 673 1.20 12.50 32.77
CA TRP A 673 0.45 11.93 33.89
C TRP A 673 1.16 12.20 35.22
N LEU A 674 0.39 12.40 36.28
CA LEU A 674 0.90 12.35 37.66
C LEU A 674 1.07 10.89 38.12
N LYS A 675 2.12 10.66 38.90
CA LYS A 675 2.38 9.43 39.67
C LYS A 675 1.82 9.53 41.09
N LYS A 676 1.82 10.74 41.67
CA LYS A 676 1.22 11.08 42.95
C LYS A 676 0.45 12.40 42.82
N LEU A 677 -0.70 12.48 43.47
CA LEU A 677 -1.39 13.70 43.83
C LEU A 677 -2.00 13.52 45.23
N SER A 678 -1.74 14.45 46.15
CA SER A 678 -2.33 14.45 47.50
C SER A 678 -2.34 15.86 48.08
N VAL A 679 -3.33 16.17 48.91
CA VAL A 679 -3.33 17.38 49.76
C VAL A 679 -2.89 16.96 51.16
N ILE A 680 -1.87 17.62 51.72
CA ILE A 680 -1.27 17.20 53.00
C ILE A 680 -2.31 17.29 54.12
N GLY A 681 -2.49 16.19 54.86
CA GLY A 681 -3.43 16.08 55.98
C GLY A 681 -4.91 16.03 55.60
N GLN A 682 -5.26 15.99 54.31
CA GLN A 682 -6.65 16.08 53.83
C GLN A 682 -7.02 14.91 52.91
N THR A 683 -8.27 14.46 52.98
CA THR A 683 -8.79 13.37 52.12
C THR A 683 -9.33 13.94 50.80
N MET A 684 -8.84 13.41 49.68
CA MET A 684 -9.34 13.73 48.33
C MET A 684 -10.45 12.76 47.91
N THR A 685 -11.52 13.30 47.32
CA THR A 685 -12.64 12.53 46.76
C THR A 685 -12.75 12.77 45.24
N PRO A 686 -12.63 11.74 44.40
CA PRO A 686 -12.17 10.38 44.73
C PRO A 686 -10.68 10.38 45.13
N THR A 687 -10.19 9.29 45.71
CA THR A 687 -8.74 9.12 45.94
C THR A 687 -8.00 9.11 44.61
N PHE A 688 -6.88 9.84 44.51
CA PHE A 688 -6.05 9.81 43.30
C PHE A 688 -5.55 8.39 42.98
N GLN A 689 -5.60 8.00 41.71
CA GLN A 689 -5.09 6.72 41.19
C GLN A 689 -4.39 6.94 39.85
N VAL A 690 -3.13 6.52 39.72
CA VAL A 690 -2.33 6.66 38.49
C VAL A 690 -2.86 5.81 37.31
N SER A 691 -3.76 4.86 37.59
CA SER A 691 -4.46 4.06 36.58
C SER A 691 -5.69 4.73 35.99
N ASP A 692 -6.22 5.80 36.61
CA ASP A 692 -7.37 6.54 36.07
C ASP A 692 -6.91 7.51 34.98
N ALA A 693 -7.07 7.08 33.73
CA ALA A 693 -6.71 7.86 32.56
C ALA A 693 -7.58 9.12 32.36
N VAL A 694 -8.78 9.13 32.95
CA VAL A 694 -9.90 10.03 32.62
C VAL A 694 -10.12 11.08 33.70
N ASN A 695 -10.04 10.71 34.99
CA ASN A 695 -10.29 11.68 36.04
C ASN A 695 -9.13 12.66 36.22
N THR A 696 -9.44 13.94 36.07
CA THR A 696 -8.54 15.07 36.34
C THR A 696 -9.19 16.09 37.27
N SER A 697 -10.11 15.64 38.14
CA SER A 697 -10.85 16.49 39.07
C SER A 697 -11.05 15.82 40.42
N TYR A 698 -10.83 16.59 41.49
CA TYR A 698 -10.83 16.10 42.86
C TYR A 698 -11.46 17.12 43.78
N THR A 699 -12.22 16.67 44.77
CA THR A 699 -12.81 17.51 45.81
C THR A 699 -12.13 17.24 47.14
N VAL A 700 -11.84 18.30 47.89
CA VAL A 700 -11.40 18.23 49.29
C VAL A 700 -12.35 19.11 50.11
N ILE A 701 -12.85 18.60 51.23
CA ILE A 701 -13.62 19.40 52.19
C ILE A 701 -12.70 19.64 53.39
N VAL A 702 -12.52 20.90 53.78
CA VAL A 702 -11.66 21.29 54.90
C VAL A 702 -12.47 21.94 56.02
N ASP A 703 -11.95 21.85 57.24
CA ASP A 703 -12.52 22.51 58.41
C ASP A 703 -12.41 24.05 58.34
N SER A 704 -13.26 24.76 59.07
CA SER A 704 -13.28 26.23 59.11
C SER A 704 -11.98 26.83 59.66
N SER A 705 -11.22 26.10 60.48
CA SER A 705 -9.90 26.50 60.97
C SER A 705 -8.79 26.48 59.92
N VAL A 706 -8.94 25.74 58.80
CA VAL A 706 -7.89 25.56 57.80
C VAL A 706 -7.69 26.85 56.98
N THR A 707 -6.54 27.51 57.15
CA THR A 707 -6.18 28.76 56.46
C THR A 707 -5.44 28.53 55.13
N SER A 708 -4.74 27.41 54.99
CA SER A 708 -3.99 27.02 53.80
C SER A 708 -4.01 25.51 53.58
N VAL A 709 -3.67 25.07 52.37
CA VAL A 709 -3.42 23.66 52.04
C VAL A 709 -2.17 23.51 51.19
N THR A 710 -1.38 22.48 51.47
CA THR A 710 -0.18 22.13 50.69
C THR A 710 -0.48 20.97 49.75
N ILE A 711 -0.17 21.14 48.47
CA ILE A 711 -0.38 20.15 47.43
C ILE A 711 0.94 19.42 47.17
N GLU A 712 0.96 18.09 47.31
CA GLU A 712 2.07 17.27 46.84
C GLU A 712 1.72 16.58 45.52
N ALA A 713 2.55 16.79 44.49
CA ALA A 713 2.35 16.20 43.17
C ALA A 713 3.69 15.84 42.50
N SER A 714 3.75 14.71 41.82
CA SER A 714 4.91 14.28 41.02
C SER A 714 4.49 13.56 39.74
N ALA A 715 5.24 13.75 38.65
CA ALA A 715 4.94 13.14 37.35
C ALA A 715 5.33 11.65 37.28
N VAL A 716 4.76 10.91 36.33
CA VAL A 716 5.20 9.54 35.99
C VAL A 716 6.55 9.58 35.27
N SER A 717 6.67 10.42 34.24
CA SER A 717 7.93 10.59 33.51
C SER A 717 8.87 11.53 34.25
N SER A 718 10.13 11.13 34.41
CA SER A 718 11.21 11.98 34.92
C SER A 718 11.60 13.13 33.97
N LYS A 719 11.07 13.14 32.74
CA LYS A 719 11.25 14.20 31.74
C LYS A 719 10.13 15.25 31.75
N ALA A 720 9.08 15.06 32.54
CA ALA A 720 7.96 15.99 32.66
C ALA A 720 8.13 16.92 33.87
N THR A 721 7.64 18.15 33.76
CA THR A 721 7.61 19.12 34.86
C THR A 721 6.21 19.23 35.46
N VAL A 722 6.15 19.55 36.77
CA VAL A 722 4.89 19.74 37.50
C VAL A 722 4.87 21.15 38.09
N VAL A 723 3.78 21.88 37.86
CA VAL A 723 3.50 23.21 38.44
C VAL A 723 2.29 23.09 39.35
N GLY A 724 2.33 23.72 40.51
CA GLY A 724 1.25 23.69 41.52
C GLY A 724 1.48 22.73 42.69
N ASN A 725 2.67 22.14 42.82
CA ASN A 725 3.13 21.51 44.06
C ASN A 725 3.68 22.59 45.01
N VAL A 726 2.78 23.32 45.67
CA VAL A 726 3.04 24.42 46.62
C VAL A 726 1.92 24.52 47.66
N GLU A 727 2.07 25.42 48.63
CA GLU A 727 1.01 25.85 49.56
C GLU A 727 0.09 26.91 48.91
N TYR A 728 -1.21 26.82 49.19
CA TYR A 728 -2.24 27.76 48.74
C TYR A 728 -3.10 28.24 49.91
N PRO A 729 -3.44 29.54 50.01
CA PRO A 729 -4.42 30.03 50.98
C PRO A 729 -5.84 29.57 50.62
N VAL A 730 -6.68 29.32 51.63
CA VAL A 730 -8.05 28.81 51.47
C VAL A 730 -9.06 29.78 52.06
N ASN A 731 -9.88 30.37 51.19
CA ASN A 731 -10.99 31.25 51.54
C ASN A 731 -12.26 30.43 51.78
N ILE A 732 -13.26 31.02 52.45
CA ILE A 732 -14.60 30.40 52.59
C ILE A 732 -15.22 30.21 51.19
N GLY A 733 -15.86 29.07 50.96
CA GLY A 733 -16.41 28.67 49.66
C GLY A 733 -15.52 27.70 48.90
N VAL A 734 -15.59 27.75 47.56
CA VAL A 734 -14.86 26.81 46.67
C VAL A 734 -13.62 27.49 46.10
N ASN A 735 -12.45 26.97 46.47
CA ASN A 735 -11.15 27.38 45.93
C ASN A 735 -10.73 26.35 44.88
N THR A 736 -10.36 26.78 43.67
CA THR A 736 -9.93 25.87 42.59
C THR A 736 -8.42 25.97 42.41
N ILE A 737 -7.72 24.85 42.59
CA ILE A 737 -6.26 24.75 42.56
C ILE A 737 -5.84 23.86 41.37
N PRO A 738 -5.25 24.44 40.30
CA PRO A 738 -4.80 23.67 39.15
C PRO A 738 -3.36 23.14 39.34
N VAL A 739 -3.18 21.83 39.20
CA VAL A 739 -1.86 21.19 39.11
C VAL A 739 -1.58 20.83 37.65
N VAL A 740 -0.61 21.48 37.03
CA VAL A 740 -0.30 21.32 35.60
C VAL A 740 0.95 20.47 35.43
N VAL A 741 0.83 19.35 34.71
CA VAL A 741 1.96 18.56 34.23
C VAL A 741 2.26 18.94 32.79
N THR A 742 3.51 19.26 32.48
CA THR A 742 3.99 19.50 31.11
C THR A 742 4.97 18.40 30.72
N ALA A 743 4.64 17.63 29.68
CA ALA A 743 5.53 16.59 29.15
C ALA A 743 6.74 17.19 28.39
N GLU A 744 7.74 16.36 28.10
CA GLU A 744 8.94 16.76 27.35
C GLU A 744 8.62 17.35 25.96
N ASN A 745 7.56 16.83 25.31
CA ASN A 745 7.07 17.36 24.03
C ASN A 745 6.18 18.61 24.14
N GLY A 746 6.03 19.18 25.34
CA GLY A 746 5.19 20.35 25.61
C GLY A 746 3.68 20.06 25.77
N GLN A 747 3.22 18.81 25.69
CA GLN A 747 1.81 18.49 25.93
C GLN A 747 1.45 18.62 27.41
N GLN A 748 0.43 19.42 27.71
CA GLN A 748 -0.02 19.67 29.08
C GLN A 748 -1.26 18.85 29.47
N ARG A 749 -1.33 18.50 30.77
CA ARG A 749 -2.52 17.97 31.44
C ARG A 749 -2.67 18.71 32.77
N THR A 750 -3.86 19.27 33.01
CA THR A 750 -4.21 19.89 34.30
C THR A 750 -5.04 18.94 35.12
N TYR A 751 -4.75 18.86 36.42
CA TYR A 751 -5.53 18.18 37.44
C TYR A 751 -6.11 19.26 38.38
N GLU A 752 -7.43 19.38 38.43
CA GLU A 752 -8.13 20.41 39.22
C GLU A 752 -8.47 19.88 40.61
N ILE A 753 -8.14 20.64 41.66
CA ILE A 753 -8.54 20.35 43.05
C ILE A 753 -9.50 21.44 43.53
N TYR A 754 -10.74 21.04 43.84
CA TYR A 754 -11.78 21.89 44.42
C TYR A 754 -11.73 21.78 45.94
N VAL A 755 -11.13 22.77 46.60
CA VAL A 755 -11.03 22.84 48.06
C VAL A 755 -12.22 23.65 48.59
N ILE A 756 -13.18 22.93 49.18
CA ILE A 756 -14.40 23.47 49.76
C ILE A 756 -14.16 23.72 51.24
N LYS A 757 -14.19 24.99 51.63
CA LYS A 757 -14.18 25.43 53.02
C LYS A 757 -15.56 25.94 53.38
N ASN A 758 -16.18 25.30 54.38
CA ASN A 758 -17.46 25.75 54.91
C ASN A 758 -17.29 27.07 55.70
N ALA A 759 -18.39 27.82 55.83
CA ALA A 759 -18.46 29.06 56.60
C ALA A 759 -18.54 28.77 58.11
#